data_AF-A0A815SCG2-F1
#
_entry.id   AF-A0A815SCG2-F1
#
_cell.length_a   1.000
_cell.length_b   1.000
_cell.length_c   1.000
_cell.angle_alpha   90.00
_cell.angle_beta   90.00
_cell.angle_gamma   90.00
#
_symmetry.space_group_name_H-M   'P 1'
#
loop_
_entity.id
_entity.type
_entity.pdbx_description
1 polymer ?
#
loop_
_entity_poly.entity_id
_entity_poly.type
_entity_poly.pdbx_seq_one_letter_code
_entity_poly.pdbx_strand_id
1 'polypeptide(L)'
;MFAARLVIVVCLLLAFSYILSSYKSIQLVFHPDRYHGNQVSNGIFFEGWYYKLVLNEYENTIVAIPGVSMNDDKRFSFIMVAYNNNSHYFRFPYEAFSSTEEEFLATIDNEKNIFSYEKLIVNLEPKDDDDASESFQMNLTLSSHLSIPDLSLLSPGTMGPVSWIPTIQCNHHVLSMKYDIQGSIQINQDEKLSVTGIGYLEKDWGYSFPSLWIWGQANQWKDLPSTSSASLFFSFASIPWHFNLKLPGFLIVFEYNHQFYRFNSYLQSIINNLSVNNETNQLSFTVYDVLFEHKLHVSTYCDECEHMSSALLYGPRNGGMEKFVHEILGRNIYFNVRLSKLIPNETLNRDSDDLFIQHGYYEEILFQERAHNTALEITGDVNWLTEQFRKEYENVYPWNFSLIRSNQVSNGIFFEGWYYKLVLNEYENTIIAIPGVSMNDDKRFSFIMIAYNNNSHYFRFPYEAFSSTEEQFLATVDNEKNIFSYEKLIVNLQPNDEDDASESFQMNLTLSSHLSIPDLSVIAPATMGPFTWIPTMQCYHHVLSMKYDIQGSIQIDQNEKLSVTGIGYLEKDWGYSFPSLWIWGQANQWKNLPSTSSASLFFSFASIPWHFNIKFPGFLIVFEYNHQFYRFNSYLQSIINDLSVNNQTNQLSFTVYDVLFQHKLHVSTYCDESEYVSNALLYGPRNGGMEKFVHEILGRNIYFDVQLSKIFKNETLNGDSDDPFVQHGYYEEILFQERAVSIALEITGDVNWLTEELRKTYENVYPWNFSLIRSLIQYYKLIITSIISVIIIWLFLVKYR
;
A
#
# COMPACT_ATOMS: atom_id res chain seq x y z
N MET A 1 0.70 -12.07 1.49
CA MET A 1 -0.21 -11.18 0.71
C MET A 1 -1.48 -11.85 0.12
N PHE A 2 -1.42 -12.84 -0.79
CA PHE A 2 -2.64 -13.41 -1.42
C PHE A 2 -3.63 -14.02 -0.39
N ALA A 3 -3.12 -14.71 0.63
CA ALA A 3 -3.94 -15.26 1.71
C ALA A 3 -4.67 -14.17 2.52
N ALA A 4 -3.99 -13.07 2.87
CA ALA A 4 -4.60 -11.94 3.58
C ALA A 4 -5.73 -11.28 2.76
N ARG A 5 -5.57 -11.15 1.44
CA ARG A 5 -6.62 -10.63 0.54
C ARG A 5 -7.83 -11.56 0.46
N LEU A 6 -7.60 -12.87 0.43
CA LEU A 6 -8.67 -13.88 0.45
C LEU A 6 -9.46 -13.84 1.78
N VAL A 7 -8.75 -13.69 2.91
CA VAL A 7 -9.36 -13.54 4.25
C VAL A 7 -10.31 -12.34 4.28
N ILE A 8 -9.89 -11.18 3.77
CA ILE A 8 -10.73 -9.97 3.74
C ILE A 8 -11.99 -10.19 2.91
N VAL A 9 -11.88 -10.79 1.73
CA VAL A 9 -13.06 -11.08 0.87
C VAL A 9 -14.04 -12.02 1.59
N VAL A 10 -13.53 -13.06 2.25
CA VAL A 10 -14.35 -13.97 3.05
C VAL A 10 -15.02 -13.23 4.22
N CYS A 11 -14.29 -12.38 4.93
CA CYS A 11 -14.84 -11.57 6.02
C CYS A 11 -15.98 -10.67 5.55
N LEU A 12 -15.84 -10.01 4.40
CA LEU A 12 -16.87 -9.12 3.85
C LEU A 12 -18.13 -9.91 3.43
N LEU A 13 -17.97 -11.11 2.88
CA LEU A 13 -19.10 -11.99 2.55
C LEU A 13 -19.80 -12.50 3.81
N LEU A 14 -19.04 -12.87 4.84
CA LEU A 14 -19.58 -13.29 6.13
C LEU A 14 -20.31 -12.14 6.81
N ALA A 15 -19.74 -10.94 6.84
CA ALA A 15 -20.39 -9.74 7.36
C ALA A 15 -21.75 -9.51 6.68
N PHE A 16 -21.80 -9.61 5.35
CA PHE A 16 -23.05 -9.46 4.60
C PHE A 16 -24.08 -10.55 4.94
N SER A 17 -23.63 -11.80 5.11
CA SER A 17 -24.50 -12.90 5.55
C SER A 17 -24.99 -12.72 6.99
N TYR A 18 -24.13 -12.25 7.90
CA TYR A 18 -24.43 -12.08 9.32
C TYR A 18 -25.40 -10.93 9.57
N ILE A 19 -25.24 -9.83 8.83
CA ILE A 19 -26.17 -8.69 8.82
C ILE A 19 -27.60 -9.15 8.50
N LEU A 20 -27.76 -10.22 7.73
CA LEU A 20 -29.05 -10.77 7.33
C LEU A 20 -29.64 -11.80 8.31
N SER A 21 -28.85 -12.39 9.23
CA SER A 21 -29.25 -13.59 9.97
C SER A 21 -29.61 -13.39 11.45
N SER A 22 -29.10 -12.37 12.17
CA SER A 22 -29.46 -12.19 13.59
C SER A 22 -29.09 -10.82 14.19
N TYR A 23 -30.06 -10.08 14.72
CA TYR A 23 -29.88 -8.76 15.34
C TYR A 23 -29.00 -8.76 16.61
N LYS A 24 -29.19 -9.72 17.54
CA LYS A 24 -28.43 -9.79 18.80
C LYS A 24 -26.93 -10.05 18.60
N SER A 25 -26.53 -10.83 17.59
CA SER A 25 -25.11 -11.09 17.32
C SER A 25 -24.42 -9.94 16.60
N ILE A 26 -25.16 -9.10 15.85
CA ILE A 26 -24.61 -7.88 15.24
C ILE A 26 -24.28 -6.83 16.31
N GLN A 27 -25.15 -6.67 17.32
CA GLN A 27 -24.90 -5.70 18.40
C GLN A 27 -23.59 -5.96 19.14
N LEU A 28 -23.27 -7.22 19.45
CA LEU A 28 -22.03 -7.56 20.16
C LEU A 28 -20.76 -7.29 19.35
N VAL A 29 -20.82 -7.34 18.01
CA VAL A 29 -19.68 -6.96 17.15
C VAL A 29 -19.33 -5.49 17.30
N PHE A 30 -20.33 -4.62 17.50
CA PHE A 30 -20.14 -3.18 17.76
C PHE A 30 -20.06 -2.83 19.24
N HIS A 31 -20.29 -3.80 20.12
CA HIS A 31 -20.18 -3.67 21.57
C HIS A 31 -19.28 -4.78 22.14
N PRO A 32 -18.00 -4.83 21.71
CA PRO A 32 -17.05 -5.85 22.14
C PRO A 32 -16.80 -5.79 23.65
N ASP A 33 -17.05 -4.66 24.29
CA ASP A 33 -17.01 -4.45 25.74
C ASP A 33 -17.93 -5.40 26.53
N ARG A 34 -19.08 -5.77 25.97
CA ARG A 34 -20.12 -6.54 26.66
C ARG A 34 -19.83 -8.02 26.74
N TYR A 35 -20.52 -8.73 27.62
CA TYR A 35 -20.39 -10.18 27.79
C TYR A 35 -20.95 -10.96 26.58
N HIS A 36 -20.14 -11.83 25.98
CA HIS A 36 -20.48 -12.63 24.79
C HIS A 36 -20.98 -14.03 25.13
N GLY A 37 -20.64 -14.54 26.32
CA GLY A 37 -20.96 -15.92 26.72
C GLY A 37 -22.47 -16.26 26.75
N ASN A 38 -23.37 -15.28 26.81
CA ASN A 38 -24.83 -15.51 26.72
C ASN A 38 -25.27 -16.15 25.40
N GLN A 39 -24.47 -16.05 24.34
CA GLN A 39 -24.75 -16.69 23.04
C GLN A 39 -24.22 -18.12 22.95
N VAL A 40 -23.42 -18.56 23.93
CA VAL A 40 -22.80 -19.89 23.95
C VAL A 40 -23.67 -20.84 24.77
N SER A 41 -24.38 -21.71 24.07
CA SER A 41 -25.26 -22.70 24.73
C SER A 41 -24.50 -23.93 25.23
N ASN A 42 -23.53 -24.43 24.48
CA ASN A 42 -22.69 -25.60 24.79
C ASN A 42 -21.27 -25.43 24.22
N GLY A 43 -20.28 -26.08 24.83
CA GLY A 43 -18.91 -26.15 24.36
C GLY A 43 -17.91 -25.33 25.18
N ILE A 44 -16.72 -25.17 24.61
CA ILE A 44 -15.59 -24.48 25.22
C ILE A 44 -15.71 -22.97 25.01
N PHE A 45 -15.60 -22.20 26.08
CA PHE A 45 -15.61 -20.74 26.03
C PHE A 45 -14.79 -20.13 27.17
N PHE A 46 -14.14 -19.02 26.89
CA PHE A 46 -13.58 -18.11 27.89
C PHE A 46 -13.87 -16.67 27.48
N GLU A 47 -13.90 -15.80 28.48
CA GLU A 47 -13.99 -14.36 28.28
C GLU A 47 -13.38 -13.65 29.49
N GLY A 48 -12.53 -12.66 29.23
CA GLY A 48 -11.87 -11.89 30.28
C GLY A 48 -11.54 -10.46 29.84
N TRP A 49 -11.52 -9.55 30.82
CA TRP A 49 -11.20 -8.14 30.62
C TRP A 49 -9.89 -7.85 31.35
N TYR A 50 -8.90 -7.30 30.66
CA TYR A 50 -7.59 -7.01 31.22
C TYR A 50 -7.51 -5.52 31.55
N TYR A 51 -7.39 -5.20 32.85
CA TYR A 51 -7.16 -3.84 33.35
C TYR A 51 -5.71 -3.70 33.79
N LYS A 52 -4.93 -2.91 33.07
CA LYS A 52 -3.59 -2.49 33.50
C LYS A 52 -3.68 -1.14 34.20
N LEU A 53 -3.12 -1.06 35.40
CA LEU A 53 -3.16 0.08 36.30
C LEU A 53 -1.75 0.53 36.61
N VAL A 54 -1.36 1.72 36.12
CA VAL A 54 -0.09 2.36 36.47
C VAL A 54 -0.38 3.53 37.41
N LEU A 55 -0.07 3.34 38.69
CA LEU A 55 -0.42 4.25 39.77
C LEU A 55 0.81 5.06 40.18
N ASN A 56 0.64 6.36 40.41
CA ASN A 56 1.74 7.26 40.72
C ASN A 56 2.39 6.96 42.09
N GLU A 57 1.61 6.39 43.01
CA GLU A 57 2.01 6.08 44.38
C GLU A 57 2.66 4.70 44.52
N TYR A 58 2.65 3.89 43.45
CA TYR A 58 3.25 2.56 43.41
C TYR A 58 4.37 2.52 42.37
N GLU A 59 5.47 1.84 42.67
CA GLU A 59 6.55 1.66 41.69
C GLU A 59 6.20 0.60 40.63
N ASN A 60 5.35 -0.36 40.98
CA ASN A 60 4.99 -1.50 40.14
C ASN A 60 3.57 -1.35 39.59
N THR A 61 3.39 -1.83 38.35
CA THR A 61 2.09 -1.91 37.69
C THR A 61 1.23 -3.00 38.33
N ILE A 62 -0.07 -2.74 38.48
CA ILE A 62 -1.06 -3.74 38.89
C ILE A 62 -1.89 -4.12 37.67
N VAL A 63 -2.12 -5.40 37.46
CA VAL A 63 -3.08 -5.89 36.46
C VAL A 63 -4.22 -6.61 37.18
N ALA A 64 -5.46 -6.33 36.81
CA ALA A 64 -6.65 -7.03 37.28
C ALA A 64 -7.43 -7.63 36.10
N ILE A 65 -7.76 -8.92 36.17
CA ILE A 65 -8.39 -9.68 35.09
C ILE A 65 -9.61 -10.46 35.61
N PRO A 66 -10.81 -9.86 35.65
CA PRO A 66 -12.04 -10.63 35.79
C PRO A 66 -12.30 -11.49 34.55
N GLY A 67 -12.88 -12.67 34.74
CA GLY A 67 -13.31 -13.49 33.62
C GLY A 67 -14.14 -14.70 34.00
N VAL A 68 -14.57 -15.42 32.96
CA VAL A 68 -15.26 -16.70 33.04
C VAL A 68 -14.55 -17.73 32.18
N SER A 69 -14.64 -18.99 32.60
CA SER A 69 -14.19 -20.14 31.82
C SER A 69 -15.25 -21.23 31.86
N MET A 70 -15.54 -21.79 30.70
CA MET A 70 -16.56 -22.80 30.47
C MET A 70 -16.01 -23.90 29.58
N ASN A 71 -16.21 -25.14 30.00
CA ASN A 71 -16.12 -26.33 29.16
C ASN A 71 -17.29 -27.28 29.51
N ASP A 72 -17.35 -28.43 28.85
CA ASP A 72 -18.49 -29.36 29.01
C ASP A 72 -18.64 -29.89 30.45
N ASP A 73 -17.57 -29.92 31.25
CA ASP A 73 -17.55 -30.50 32.60
C ASP A 73 -17.40 -29.47 33.74
N LYS A 74 -16.92 -28.26 33.45
CA LYS A 74 -16.57 -27.24 34.44
C LYS A 74 -16.91 -25.84 33.94
N ARG A 75 -17.59 -25.07 34.79
CA ARG A 75 -17.83 -23.65 34.61
C ARG A 75 -17.49 -22.92 35.90
N PHE A 76 -16.73 -21.84 35.80
CA PHE A 76 -16.38 -21.02 36.95
C PHE A 76 -16.07 -19.59 36.48
N SER A 77 -16.17 -18.65 37.41
CA SER A 77 -15.65 -17.30 37.22
C SER A 77 -14.38 -17.12 38.04
N PHE A 78 -13.55 -16.17 37.64
CA PHE A 78 -12.29 -15.91 38.31
C PHE A 78 -11.98 -14.42 38.31
N ILE A 79 -11.12 -14.01 39.23
CA ILE A 79 -10.42 -12.73 39.17
C ILE A 79 -8.94 -13.04 39.31
N MET A 80 -8.13 -12.57 38.38
CA MET A 80 -6.67 -12.61 38.51
C MET A 80 -6.14 -11.24 38.87
N VAL A 81 -5.13 -11.20 39.74
CA VAL A 81 -4.37 -9.98 40.00
C VAL A 81 -2.90 -10.27 39.78
N ALA A 82 -2.22 -9.49 38.94
CA ALA A 82 -0.78 -9.52 38.81
C ALA A 82 -0.18 -8.29 39.49
N TYR A 83 0.72 -8.53 40.44
CA TYR A 83 1.38 -7.48 41.22
C TYR A 83 2.76 -7.98 41.69
N ASN A 84 3.78 -7.11 41.65
CA ASN A 84 5.14 -7.43 42.07
C ASN A 84 5.70 -8.73 41.43
N ASN A 85 5.47 -8.95 40.13
CA ASN A 85 5.84 -10.17 39.39
C ASN A 85 5.21 -11.47 39.90
N ASN A 86 4.20 -11.38 40.78
CA ASN A 86 3.41 -12.51 41.23
C ASN A 86 2.02 -12.47 40.59
N SER A 87 1.43 -13.65 40.42
CA SER A 87 0.08 -13.84 39.93
C SER A 87 -0.80 -14.40 41.06
N HIS A 88 -1.95 -13.80 41.31
CA HIS A 88 -2.94 -14.24 42.29
C HIS A 88 -4.22 -14.63 41.57
N TYR A 89 -4.64 -15.89 41.68
CA TYR A 89 -5.77 -16.47 40.96
C TYR A 89 -6.89 -16.87 41.93
N PHE A 90 -7.95 -16.05 41.98
CA PHE A 90 -9.11 -16.24 42.84
C PHE A 90 -10.25 -16.89 42.06
N ARG A 91 -10.76 -18.02 42.55
CA ARG A 91 -11.83 -18.81 41.89
C ARG A 91 -13.18 -18.63 42.59
N PHE A 92 -14.21 -18.57 41.78
CA PHE A 92 -15.59 -18.42 42.22
C PHE A 92 -16.50 -19.40 41.45
N PRO A 93 -17.61 -19.87 42.07
CA PRO A 93 -18.66 -20.55 41.33
C PRO A 93 -19.16 -19.68 40.18
N TYR A 94 -19.55 -20.28 39.05
CA TYR A 94 -20.03 -19.54 37.88
C TYR A 94 -21.23 -18.64 38.19
N GLU A 95 -22.09 -19.06 39.11
CA GLU A 95 -23.28 -18.33 39.56
C GLU A 95 -22.94 -17.03 40.30
N ALA A 96 -21.69 -16.85 40.73
CA ALA A 96 -21.22 -15.61 41.33
C ALA A 96 -21.00 -14.50 40.29
N PHE A 97 -20.92 -14.84 39.00
CA PHE A 97 -20.75 -13.89 37.90
C PHE A 97 -22.09 -13.41 37.36
N SER A 98 -22.19 -12.09 37.13
CA SER A 98 -23.29 -11.48 36.41
C SER A 98 -22.82 -10.35 35.52
N SER A 99 -23.56 -10.10 34.44
CA SER A 99 -23.33 -8.99 33.51
C SER A 99 -24.65 -8.43 32.96
N THR A 100 -24.62 -7.23 32.39
CA THR A 100 -25.78 -6.59 31.76
C THR A 100 -25.75 -6.73 30.23
N GLU A 101 -26.91 -6.70 29.56
CA GLU A 101 -26.99 -6.76 28.08
C GLU A 101 -26.78 -5.37 27.42
N GLU A 102 -27.04 -4.28 28.15
CA GLU A 102 -27.11 -2.92 27.59
C GLU A 102 -25.82 -2.10 27.75
N GLU A 103 -24.98 -2.41 28.73
CA GLU A 103 -23.76 -1.66 29.04
C GLU A 103 -22.62 -2.61 29.45
N PHE A 104 -21.40 -2.09 29.48
CA PHE A 104 -20.28 -2.84 30.05
C PHE A 104 -20.32 -2.78 31.58
N LEU A 105 -20.91 -3.80 32.18
CA LEU A 105 -20.88 -4.02 33.62
C LEU A 105 -20.75 -5.51 33.91
N ALA A 106 -19.64 -5.91 34.53
CA ALA A 106 -19.41 -7.26 35.03
C ALA A 106 -19.21 -7.23 36.54
N THR A 107 -19.83 -8.18 37.25
CA THR A 107 -19.71 -8.29 38.70
C THR A 107 -19.45 -9.74 39.13
N ILE A 108 -18.64 -9.93 40.18
CA ILE A 108 -18.34 -11.25 40.75
C ILE A 108 -18.51 -11.21 42.28
N ASP A 109 -19.15 -12.25 42.83
CA ASP A 109 -19.45 -12.42 44.26
C ASP A 109 -20.43 -11.36 44.82
N ASN A 110 -21.65 -11.32 44.27
CA ASN A 110 -22.75 -10.46 44.73
C ASN A 110 -22.33 -8.97 44.84
N GLU A 111 -21.80 -8.41 43.75
CA GLU A 111 -21.39 -7.00 43.63
C GLU A 111 -20.22 -6.56 44.54
N LYS A 112 -19.54 -7.48 45.24
CA LYS A 112 -18.29 -7.13 45.95
C LYS A 112 -17.16 -6.76 45.00
N ASN A 113 -17.16 -7.33 43.80
CA ASN A 113 -16.22 -6.99 42.74
C ASN A 113 -17.00 -6.47 41.54
N ILE A 114 -16.63 -5.29 41.03
CA ILE A 114 -17.34 -4.57 39.97
C ILE A 114 -16.33 -4.07 38.94
N PHE A 115 -16.62 -4.31 37.66
CA PHE A 115 -15.76 -3.96 36.53
C PHE A 115 -16.62 -3.30 35.44
N SER A 116 -16.34 -2.04 35.13
CA SER A 116 -16.96 -1.28 34.04
C SER A 116 -15.93 -0.36 33.39
N TYR A 117 -16.38 0.52 32.48
CA TYR A 117 -15.54 1.63 32.02
C TYR A 117 -15.21 2.58 33.17
N GLU A 118 -16.16 2.90 34.04
CA GLU A 118 -16.07 3.97 35.04
C GLU A 118 -15.59 3.49 36.42
N LYS A 119 -15.67 2.20 36.71
CA LYS A 119 -15.37 1.65 38.03
C LYS A 119 -14.58 0.35 37.97
N LEU A 120 -13.59 0.26 38.85
CA LEU A 120 -12.93 -0.98 39.23
C LEU A 120 -12.97 -1.10 40.76
N ILE A 121 -13.84 -1.98 41.24
CA ILE A 121 -13.97 -2.32 42.66
C ILE A 121 -13.56 -3.78 42.82
N VAL A 122 -12.59 -4.02 43.70
CA VAL A 122 -12.07 -5.35 43.98
C VAL A 122 -12.00 -5.52 45.49
N ASN A 123 -12.49 -6.65 45.99
CA ASN A 123 -12.41 -7.05 47.38
C ASN A 123 -12.16 -8.55 47.46
N LEU A 124 -10.88 -8.90 47.54
CA LEU A 124 -10.38 -10.27 47.42
C LEU A 124 -9.59 -10.65 48.66
N GLU A 125 -9.92 -11.80 49.24
CA GLU A 125 -9.15 -12.48 50.26
C GLU A 125 -8.88 -13.92 49.81
N PRO A 126 -7.63 -14.43 49.92
CA PRO A 126 -7.31 -15.79 49.54
C PRO A 126 -8.11 -16.85 50.31
N LYS A 127 -8.58 -17.88 49.61
CA LYS A 127 -9.17 -19.09 50.19
C LYS A 127 -8.23 -20.28 49.99
N ASP A 128 -8.45 -21.36 50.74
CA ASP A 128 -7.59 -22.56 50.70
C ASP A 128 -7.42 -23.19 49.29
N ASP A 129 -8.41 -23.03 48.40
CA ASP A 129 -8.42 -23.59 47.04
C ASP A 129 -7.95 -22.61 45.93
N ASP A 130 -7.54 -21.39 46.30
CA ASP A 130 -7.05 -20.37 45.39
C ASP A 130 -5.53 -20.50 45.16
N ASP A 131 -5.04 -20.11 43.98
CA ASP A 131 -3.60 -19.89 43.74
C ASP A 131 -3.29 -18.41 43.99
N ALA A 132 -3.51 -17.97 45.24
CA ALA A 132 -3.34 -16.59 45.68
C ALA A 132 -2.82 -16.53 47.11
N SER A 133 -1.88 -15.62 47.39
CA SER A 133 -1.31 -15.41 48.72
C SER A 133 -1.55 -14.03 49.34
N GLU A 134 -2.10 -13.08 48.58
CA GLU A 134 -2.28 -11.69 49.01
C GLU A 134 -3.75 -11.28 48.93
N SER A 135 -4.18 -10.37 49.81
CA SER A 135 -5.51 -9.75 49.72
C SER A 135 -5.46 -8.40 49.00
N PHE A 136 -6.53 -8.07 48.28
CA PHE A 136 -6.63 -6.85 47.49
C PHE A 136 -7.96 -6.15 47.75
N GLN A 137 -7.91 -4.90 48.20
CA GLN A 137 -9.05 -4.00 48.28
C GLN A 137 -8.80 -2.77 47.42
N MET A 138 -9.53 -2.63 46.31
CA MET A 138 -9.42 -1.51 45.40
C MET A 138 -10.80 -0.88 45.19
N ASN A 139 -10.86 0.46 45.23
CA ASN A 139 -12.04 1.22 44.86
C ASN A 139 -11.58 2.39 44.00
N LEU A 140 -11.63 2.18 42.69
CA LEU A 140 -11.10 3.08 41.67
C LEU A 140 -12.23 3.59 40.78
N THR A 141 -12.20 4.89 40.51
CA THR A 141 -12.96 5.55 39.44
C THR A 141 -12.04 5.74 38.24
N LEU A 142 -12.57 5.42 37.07
CA LEU A 142 -11.87 5.44 35.79
C LEU A 142 -12.54 6.48 34.88
N SER A 143 -11.76 7.27 34.16
CA SER A 143 -12.30 8.35 33.31
C SER A 143 -11.43 8.63 32.09
N SER A 144 -11.88 9.52 31.20
CA SER A 144 -11.09 10.00 30.05
C SER A 144 -10.63 8.88 29.10
N HIS A 145 -11.50 7.91 28.83
CA HIS A 145 -11.16 6.76 27.97
C HIS A 145 -10.83 7.19 26.53
N LEU A 146 -9.67 6.78 26.06
CA LEU A 146 -9.24 6.87 24.67
C LEU A 146 -9.56 5.57 23.95
N SER A 147 -10.74 5.47 23.34
CA SER A 147 -11.15 4.30 22.54
C SER A 147 -10.67 4.42 21.10
N ILE A 148 -10.42 3.26 20.47
CA ILE A 148 -10.04 3.18 19.06
C ILE A 148 -11.32 3.34 18.21
N PRO A 149 -11.42 4.32 17.31
CA PRO A 149 -12.63 4.50 16.52
C PRO A 149 -12.86 3.34 15.53
N ASP A 150 -14.09 3.10 15.12
CA ASP A 150 -14.35 2.18 14.01
C ASP A 150 -13.87 2.79 12.69
N LEU A 151 -13.26 2.00 11.80
CA LEU A 151 -12.90 2.48 10.46
C LEU A 151 -14.13 2.58 9.55
N SER A 152 -15.04 1.61 9.69
CA SER A 152 -16.31 1.56 8.97
C SER A 152 -17.22 0.51 9.61
N LEU A 153 -18.47 0.44 9.16
CA LEU A 153 -19.40 -0.62 9.57
C LEU A 153 -18.87 -2.03 9.27
N LEU A 154 -17.99 -2.21 8.28
CA LEU A 154 -17.40 -3.51 7.93
C LEU A 154 -16.02 -3.72 8.55
N SER A 155 -15.54 -2.76 9.34
CA SER A 155 -14.25 -2.84 10.05
C SER A 155 -14.40 -2.31 11.47
N PRO A 156 -15.20 -2.99 12.30
CA PRO A 156 -15.41 -2.62 13.69
C PRO A 156 -14.19 -2.96 14.55
N GLY A 157 -13.84 -2.03 15.44
CA GLY A 157 -12.85 -2.22 16.48
C GLY A 157 -11.42 -2.42 16.01
N THR A 158 -10.60 -3.00 16.90
CA THR A 158 -9.18 -3.28 16.66
C THR A 158 -8.97 -4.35 15.59
N MET A 159 -9.79 -5.39 15.56
CA MET A 159 -9.67 -6.53 14.62
C MET A 159 -10.27 -6.26 13.23
N GLY A 160 -11.03 -5.17 13.06
CA GLY A 160 -11.59 -4.78 11.78
C GLY A 160 -12.47 -5.88 11.15
N PRO A 161 -12.26 -6.24 9.87
CA PRO A 161 -13.07 -7.26 9.20
C PRO A 161 -13.01 -8.65 9.85
N VAL A 162 -11.94 -8.95 10.62
CA VAL A 162 -11.75 -10.25 11.26
C VAL A 162 -12.79 -10.48 12.38
N SER A 163 -13.33 -9.41 12.97
CA SER A 163 -14.40 -9.45 13.98
C SER A 163 -15.68 -10.16 13.49
N TRP A 164 -15.86 -10.31 12.18
CA TRP A 164 -17.01 -10.98 11.57
C TRP A 164 -16.84 -12.50 11.42
N ILE A 165 -15.72 -13.08 11.86
CA ILE A 165 -15.45 -14.52 11.74
C ILE A 165 -15.95 -15.24 13.01
N PRO A 166 -16.98 -16.09 12.91
CA PRO A 166 -17.59 -16.71 14.10
C PRO A 166 -16.75 -17.83 14.74
N THR A 167 -15.72 -18.34 14.05
CA THR A 167 -14.93 -19.53 14.47
C THR A 167 -13.48 -19.22 14.81
N ILE A 168 -13.12 -17.95 15.02
CA ILE A 168 -11.75 -17.62 15.39
C ILE A 168 -11.43 -18.10 16.81
N GLN A 169 -10.21 -18.56 17.03
CA GLN A 169 -9.78 -19.18 18.28
C GLN A 169 -9.88 -18.23 19.48
N CYS A 170 -9.39 -17.01 19.28
CA CYS A 170 -9.41 -15.89 20.22
C CYS A 170 -9.80 -14.64 19.44
N ASN A 171 -10.85 -13.95 19.90
CA ASN A 171 -11.13 -12.58 19.55
C ASN A 171 -10.45 -11.68 20.58
N HIS A 172 -10.03 -10.51 20.12
CA HIS A 172 -9.26 -9.55 20.88
C HIS A 172 -9.76 -8.13 20.56
N HIS A 173 -9.93 -7.30 21.59
CA HIS A 173 -10.31 -5.91 21.37
C HIS A 173 -9.72 -4.97 22.43
N VAL A 174 -9.17 -3.84 21.96
CA VAL A 174 -8.66 -2.77 22.81
C VAL A 174 -9.78 -1.78 23.08
N LEU A 175 -10.33 -1.84 24.30
CA LEU A 175 -11.46 -1.01 24.71
C LEU A 175 -11.01 0.42 25.02
N SER A 176 -9.82 0.57 25.61
CA SER A 176 -9.24 1.87 25.93
C SER A 176 -7.71 1.81 25.90
N MET A 177 -7.10 2.59 25.00
CA MET A 177 -5.66 2.76 24.90
C MET A 177 -5.07 3.57 26.07
N LYS A 178 -5.90 4.36 26.75
CA LYS A 178 -5.55 5.22 27.88
C LYS A 178 -6.81 5.63 28.64
N TYR A 179 -6.78 5.57 29.97
CA TYR A 179 -7.76 6.22 30.85
C TYR A 179 -7.08 6.74 32.12
N ASP A 180 -7.71 7.70 32.79
CA ASP A 180 -7.27 8.24 34.07
C ASP A 180 -7.83 7.41 35.22
N ILE A 181 -7.05 7.28 36.30
CA ILE A 181 -7.41 6.51 37.50
C ILE A 181 -7.41 7.46 38.70
N GLN A 182 -8.44 7.36 39.55
CA GLN A 182 -8.45 7.97 40.86
C GLN A 182 -9.18 7.08 41.87
N GLY A 183 -8.64 6.92 43.08
CA GLY A 183 -9.35 6.18 44.12
C GLY A 183 -8.49 5.77 45.28
N SER A 184 -8.70 4.54 45.78
CA SER A 184 -7.93 4.00 46.89
C SER A 184 -7.64 2.51 46.74
N ILE A 185 -6.46 2.11 47.22
CA ILE A 185 -5.99 0.72 47.21
C ILE A 185 -5.44 0.36 48.59
N GLN A 186 -5.66 -0.89 48.98
CA GLN A 186 -5.04 -1.54 50.12
C GLN A 186 -4.68 -2.98 49.70
N ILE A 187 -3.42 -3.37 49.92
CA ILE A 187 -2.92 -4.72 49.66
C ILE A 187 -2.56 -5.32 51.02
N ASN A 188 -2.97 -6.56 51.30
CA ASN A 188 -2.76 -7.20 52.58
C ASN A 188 -3.27 -6.37 53.77
N GLN A 189 -2.45 -6.25 54.82
CA GLN A 189 -2.72 -5.45 56.02
C GLN A 189 -2.08 -4.05 55.95
N ASP A 190 -1.61 -3.64 54.78
CA ASP A 190 -0.97 -2.33 54.62
C ASP A 190 -1.98 -1.18 54.81
N GLU A 191 -1.48 0.04 55.00
CA GLU A 191 -2.36 1.20 55.09
C GLU A 191 -3.07 1.47 53.77
N LYS A 192 -4.33 1.87 53.84
CA LYS A 192 -5.11 2.24 52.66
C LYS A 192 -4.56 3.54 52.07
N LEU A 193 -4.10 3.48 50.82
CA LEU A 193 -3.53 4.60 50.09
C LEU A 193 -4.53 5.20 49.11
N SER A 194 -4.59 6.53 49.05
CA SER A 194 -5.26 7.25 47.96
C SER A 194 -4.32 7.28 46.75
N VAL A 195 -4.85 6.97 45.57
CA VAL A 195 -4.05 6.81 44.36
C VAL A 195 -4.59 7.60 43.18
N THR A 196 -3.67 7.98 42.29
CA THR A 196 -3.94 8.51 40.95
C THR A 196 -3.09 7.79 39.92
N GLY A 197 -3.52 7.74 38.66
CA GLY A 197 -2.74 7.02 37.67
C GLY A 197 -3.33 7.04 36.27
N ILE A 198 -2.74 6.20 35.41
CA ILE A 198 -3.16 5.98 34.04
C ILE A 198 -3.29 4.48 33.82
N GLY A 199 -4.30 4.06 33.07
CA GLY A 199 -4.50 2.65 32.75
C GLY A 199 -4.73 2.35 31.29
N TYR A 200 -4.83 1.05 31.02
CA TYR A 200 -5.14 0.45 29.72
C TYR A 200 -6.16 -0.68 29.91
N LEU A 201 -7.08 -0.83 28.95
CA LEU A 201 -8.20 -1.78 29.03
C LEU A 201 -8.37 -2.50 27.71
N GLU A 202 -8.38 -3.83 27.78
CA GLU A 202 -8.69 -4.70 26.64
C GLU A 202 -9.52 -5.90 27.08
N LYS A 203 -9.92 -6.70 26.10
CA LYS A 203 -10.76 -7.86 26.33
C LYS A 203 -10.49 -8.95 25.29
N ASP A 204 -10.44 -10.17 25.79
CA ASP A 204 -10.32 -11.39 24.99
C ASP A 204 -11.47 -12.35 25.23
N TRP A 205 -11.94 -13.00 24.16
CA TRP A 205 -12.96 -14.05 24.27
C TRP A 205 -12.86 -15.06 23.13
N GLY A 206 -13.25 -16.30 23.38
CA GLY A 206 -13.15 -17.39 22.41
C GLY A 206 -13.09 -18.73 23.08
N TYR A 207 -12.34 -19.69 22.52
CA TYR A 207 -12.19 -21.02 23.10
C TYR A 207 -10.75 -21.37 23.52
N SER A 208 -9.75 -20.61 23.07
CA SER A 208 -8.34 -20.78 23.47
C SER A 208 -7.52 -19.54 23.08
N PHE A 209 -6.35 -19.33 23.64
CA PHE A 209 -5.37 -18.40 23.09
C PHE A 209 -4.63 -18.99 21.87
N PRO A 210 -4.07 -18.14 20.98
CA PRO A 210 -3.24 -18.56 19.86
C PRO A 210 -2.06 -19.45 20.29
N SER A 211 -1.53 -20.26 19.37
CA SER A 211 -0.37 -21.12 19.67
C SER A 211 0.94 -20.34 19.88
N LEU A 212 1.00 -19.11 19.37
CA LEU A 212 2.11 -18.18 19.55
C LEU A 212 1.58 -16.75 19.35
N TRP A 213 2.12 -15.81 20.12
CA TRP A 213 1.86 -14.39 19.97
C TRP A 213 2.95 -13.54 20.61
N ILE A 214 3.00 -12.28 20.18
CA ILE A 214 3.70 -11.17 20.80
C ILE A 214 2.64 -10.11 21.04
N TRP A 215 2.55 -9.55 22.24
CA TRP A 215 1.63 -8.46 22.56
C TRP A 215 2.37 -7.39 23.35
N GLY A 216 2.10 -6.11 23.10
CA GLY A 216 2.70 -5.06 23.90
C GLY A 216 1.92 -3.76 23.90
N GLN A 217 2.10 -3.02 25.00
CA GLN A 217 1.34 -1.82 25.30
C GLN A 217 2.19 -0.75 26.00
N ALA A 218 2.04 0.50 25.56
CA ALA A 218 2.69 1.65 26.15
C ALA A 218 1.83 2.93 26.07
N ASN A 219 1.66 3.65 27.19
CA ASN A 219 0.92 4.91 27.24
C ASN A 219 1.50 5.94 28.24
N GLN A 220 2.73 5.71 28.71
CA GLN A 220 3.50 6.63 29.54
C GLN A 220 4.85 6.90 28.91
N TRP A 221 5.23 8.18 28.83
CA TRP A 221 6.36 8.66 28.03
C TRP A 221 7.25 9.56 28.86
N LYS A 222 8.56 9.47 28.65
CA LYS A 222 9.55 10.12 29.50
C LYS A 222 9.51 11.66 29.39
N ASP A 223 9.64 12.18 28.17
CA ASP A 223 9.81 13.61 27.91
C ASP A 223 8.64 14.21 27.09
N LEU A 224 7.48 13.52 27.06
CA LEU A 224 6.29 13.98 26.33
C LEU A 224 5.60 15.15 27.07
N PRO A 225 5.35 16.30 26.41
CA PRO A 225 4.64 17.42 27.02
C PRO A 225 3.23 17.04 27.47
N SER A 226 2.74 17.63 28.57
CA SER A 226 1.39 17.38 29.10
C SER A 226 0.25 17.79 28.15
N THR A 227 0.54 18.63 27.14
CA THR A 227 -0.39 19.01 26.07
C THR A 227 -0.46 18.00 24.93
N SER A 228 0.41 17.00 24.92
CA SER A 228 0.47 15.95 23.90
C SER A 228 -0.06 14.63 24.47
N SER A 229 -0.63 13.80 23.59
CA SER A 229 -1.03 12.43 23.91
C SER A 229 -0.31 11.49 22.98
N ALA A 230 0.12 10.35 23.53
CA ALA A 230 0.52 9.22 22.72
C ALA A 230 0.15 7.91 23.42
N SER A 231 -0.26 6.91 22.64
CA SER A 231 -0.47 5.55 23.14
C SER A 231 -0.19 4.53 22.04
N LEU A 232 0.41 3.41 22.40
CA LEU A 232 0.81 2.34 21.51
C LEU A 232 0.21 1.03 21.99
N PHE A 233 -0.38 0.30 21.04
CA PHE A 233 -0.73 -1.10 21.15
C PHE A 233 -0.14 -1.83 19.94
N PHE A 234 0.44 -3.01 20.16
CA PHE A 234 0.78 -3.93 19.08
C PHE A 234 0.52 -5.38 19.49
N SER A 235 0.15 -6.21 18.51
CA SER A 235 0.03 -7.65 18.65
C SER A 235 0.43 -8.34 17.34
N PHE A 236 1.17 -9.45 17.44
CA PHE A 236 1.51 -10.34 16.34
C PHE A 236 1.12 -11.75 16.76
N ALA A 237 0.39 -12.50 15.93
CA ALA A 237 -0.10 -13.82 16.32
C ALA A 237 -0.17 -14.79 15.14
N SER A 238 -0.11 -16.10 15.45
CA SER A 238 -0.54 -17.12 14.50
C SER A 238 -2.05 -17.30 14.59
N ILE A 239 -2.77 -17.04 13.50
CA ILE A 239 -4.21 -17.24 13.42
C ILE A 239 -4.46 -18.62 12.80
N PRO A 240 -5.09 -19.56 13.52
CA PRO A 240 -5.54 -20.82 12.92
C PRO A 240 -6.59 -20.53 11.85
N TRP A 241 -6.44 -21.15 10.68
CA TRP A 241 -7.34 -21.01 9.54
C TRP A 241 -7.83 -22.38 9.08
N HIS A 242 -8.87 -22.38 8.23
CA HIS A 242 -9.47 -23.62 7.71
C HIS A 242 -8.42 -24.56 7.10
N PHE A 243 -8.64 -25.88 7.24
CA PHE A 243 -7.75 -26.95 6.78
C PHE A 243 -6.35 -26.97 7.46
N ASN A 244 -6.28 -26.62 8.75
CA ASN A 244 -5.05 -26.62 9.55
C ASN A 244 -3.95 -25.66 9.04
N LEU A 245 -4.32 -24.63 8.29
CA LEU A 245 -3.41 -23.57 7.89
C LEU A 245 -3.17 -22.61 9.06
N LYS A 246 -1.95 -22.07 9.19
CA LYS A 246 -1.65 -20.96 10.12
C LYS A 246 -1.33 -19.73 9.32
N LEU A 247 -2.00 -18.62 9.61
CA LEU A 247 -1.73 -17.33 8.98
C LEU A 247 -1.04 -16.41 9.98
N PRO A 248 0.09 -15.79 9.62
CA PRO A 248 0.67 -14.72 10.42
C PRO A 248 -0.26 -13.49 10.32
N GLY A 249 -0.54 -12.87 11.46
CA GLY A 249 -1.35 -11.65 11.52
C GLY A 249 -0.79 -10.69 12.57
N PHE A 250 -1.04 -9.41 12.37
CA PHE A 250 -0.65 -8.37 13.31
C PHE A 250 -1.65 -7.22 13.32
N LEU A 251 -1.73 -6.59 14.49
CA LEU A 251 -2.53 -5.41 14.78
C LEU A 251 -1.62 -4.40 15.47
N ILE A 252 -1.50 -3.19 14.94
CA ILE A 252 -0.70 -2.13 15.55
C ILE A 252 -1.49 -0.84 15.45
N VAL A 253 -1.69 -0.19 16.59
CA VAL A 253 -2.34 1.12 16.65
C VAL A 253 -1.45 2.05 17.46
N PHE A 254 -1.05 3.15 16.84
CA PHE A 254 -0.33 4.22 17.50
C PHE A 254 -1.18 5.50 17.43
N GLU A 255 -1.56 6.02 18.59
CA GLU A 255 -2.18 7.33 18.73
C GLU A 255 -1.10 8.36 19.02
N TYR A 256 -1.13 9.49 18.31
CA TYR A 256 -0.34 10.66 18.65
C TYR A 256 -1.15 11.94 18.34
N ASN A 257 -1.31 12.80 19.35
CA ASN A 257 -2.06 14.06 19.26
C ASN A 257 -3.45 13.92 18.62
N HIS A 258 -4.21 12.94 19.08
CA HIS A 258 -5.57 12.58 18.63
C HIS A 258 -5.66 12.04 17.21
N GLN A 259 -4.52 11.73 16.56
CA GLN A 259 -4.47 11.04 15.28
C GLN A 259 -4.09 9.58 15.48
N PHE A 260 -4.86 8.67 14.86
CA PHE A 260 -4.62 7.23 14.93
C PHE A 260 -3.91 6.73 13.67
N TYR A 261 -2.71 6.18 13.84
CA TYR A 261 -1.94 5.50 12.82
C TYR A 261 -2.13 3.99 13.00
N ARG A 262 -2.74 3.33 12.02
CA ARG A 262 -3.03 1.88 12.09
C ARG A 262 -2.17 1.12 11.11
N PHE A 263 -1.44 0.16 11.64
CA PHE A 263 -0.64 -0.77 10.84
C PHE A 263 -1.13 -2.19 11.10
N ASN A 264 -2.06 -2.67 10.27
CA ASN A 264 -2.73 -3.95 10.49
C ASN A 264 -2.59 -4.82 9.24
N SER A 265 -2.50 -6.14 9.41
CA SER A 265 -2.44 -7.06 8.26
C SER A 265 -3.64 -6.94 7.32
N TYR A 266 -4.83 -6.68 7.87
CA TYR A 266 -6.05 -6.48 7.08
C TYR A 266 -6.07 -5.13 6.34
N LEU A 267 -5.23 -4.17 6.73
CA LEU A 267 -4.99 -2.92 6.00
C LEU A 267 -3.83 -3.05 4.99
N GLN A 268 -3.27 -4.25 4.83
CA GLN A 268 -2.11 -4.51 3.97
C GLN A 268 -0.86 -3.70 4.35
N SER A 269 -0.73 -3.36 5.63
CA SER A 269 0.51 -2.81 6.17
C SER A 269 1.65 -3.83 6.02
N ILE A 270 2.87 -3.34 5.96
CA ILE A 270 4.06 -4.13 5.65
C ILE A 270 5.00 -4.08 6.84
N ILE A 271 5.34 -5.23 7.41
CA ILE A 271 6.36 -5.33 8.46
C ILE A 271 7.72 -5.57 7.82
N ASN A 272 8.73 -4.89 8.34
CA ASN A 272 10.14 -5.13 8.13
C ASN A 272 10.85 -5.39 9.46
N ASN A 273 11.93 -6.18 9.44
CA ASN A 273 12.86 -6.33 10.56
C ASN A 273 12.21 -6.71 11.91
N LEU A 274 11.12 -7.49 11.91
CA LEU A 274 10.59 -8.07 13.16
C LEU A 274 11.63 -9.05 13.72
N SER A 275 12.34 -8.65 14.76
CA SER A 275 13.36 -9.43 15.43
C SER A 275 12.99 -9.61 16.90
N VAL A 276 13.16 -10.84 17.40
CA VAL A 276 12.93 -11.18 18.79
C VAL A 276 14.13 -11.96 19.30
N ASN A 277 14.70 -11.53 20.43
CA ASN A 277 15.67 -12.29 21.18
C ASN A 277 14.96 -12.97 22.35
N ASN A 278 14.77 -14.28 22.26
CA ASN A 278 14.07 -15.07 23.28
C ASN A 278 14.83 -15.20 24.61
N GLU A 279 16.15 -14.96 24.64
CA GLU A 279 16.93 -15.01 25.88
C GLU A 279 16.77 -13.72 26.69
N THR A 280 16.72 -12.58 26.00
CA THR A 280 16.63 -11.25 26.63
C THR A 280 15.24 -10.62 26.58
N ASN A 281 14.27 -11.28 25.95
CA ASN A 281 12.93 -10.75 25.63
C ASN A 281 12.96 -9.39 24.91
N GLN A 282 14.01 -9.15 24.12
CA GLN A 282 14.12 -7.93 23.31
C GLN A 282 13.39 -8.10 21.98
N LEU A 283 12.56 -7.12 21.63
CA LEU A 283 11.79 -7.02 20.40
C LEU A 283 12.20 -5.76 19.64
N SER A 284 12.33 -5.84 18.32
CA SER A 284 12.42 -4.69 17.44
C SER A 284 11.64 -4.96 16.16
N PHE A 285 10.89 -3.98 15.68
CA PHE A 285 10.20 -4.08 14.40
C PHE A 285 10.02 -2.71 13.74
N THR A 286 9.87 -2.74 12.43
CA THR A 286 9.50 -1.59 11.62
C THR A 286 8.25 -1.96 10.83
N VAL A 287 7.30 -1.04 10.70
CA VAL A 287 6.08 -1.26 9.93
C VAL A 287 5.74 -0.03 9.09
N TYR A 288 5.18 -0.27 7.91
CA TYR A 288 4.78 0.75 6.94
C TYR A 288 3.29 0.61 6.64
N ASP A 289 2.59 1.72 6.42
CA ASP A 289 1.25 1.64 5.87
C ASP A 289 1.27 1.28 4.37
N VAL A 290 0.13 0.88 3.82
CA VAL A 290 0.02 0.37 2.43
C VAL A 290 0.32 1.42 1.36
N LEU A 291 0.17 2.72 1.70
CA LEU A 291 0.46 3.84 0.82
C LEU A 291 1.89 4.35 0.99
N PHE A 292 2.65 3.78 1.94
CA PHE A 292 3.97 4.23 2.32
C PHE A 292 4.01 5.71 2.71
N GLU A 293 2.95 6.21 3.36
CA GLU A 293 2.94 7.58 3.87
C GLU A 293 3.65 7.66 5.22
N HIS A 294 3.55 6.61 6.04
CA HIS A 294 4.07 6.55 7.39
C HIS A 294 4.85 5.27 7.64
N LYS A 295 5.89 5.42 8.45
CA LYS A 295 6.75 4.39 8.98
C LYS A 295 6.71 4.47 10.51
N LEU A 296 6.44 3.35 11.17
CA LEU A 296 6.54 3.21 12.63
C LEU A 296 7.64 2.21 12.96
N HIS A 297 8.60 2.63 13.78
CA HIS A 297 9.64 1.79 14.34
C HIS A 297 9.47 1.67 15.85
N VAL A 298 9.53 0.46 16.37
CA VAL A 298 9.44 0.16 17.80
C VAL A 298 10.56 -0.78 18.18
N SER A 299 11.31 -0.45 19.22
CA SER A 299 12.30 -1.36 19.81
C SER A 299 12.22 -1.34 21.33
N THR A 300 12.40 -2.49 21.95
CA THR A 300 12.43 -2.63 23.40
C THR A 300 13.84 -2.43 23.94
N TYR A 301 13.95 -1.83 25.10
CA TYR A 301 15.20 -1.64 25.83
C TYR A 301 15.00 -1.96 27.31
N CYS A 302 16.02 -2.50 27.97
CA CYS A 302 16.03 -2.81 29.40
C CYS A 302 17.39 -2.46 29.98
N ASP A 303 17.40 -1.76 31.12
CA ASP A 303 18.63 -1.31 31.79
C ASP A 303 19.42 -2.45 32.45
N GLU A 304 18.77 -3.56 32.84
CA GLU A 304 19.40 -4.74 33.48
C GLU A 304 18.80 -6.06 32.94
N CYS A 305 19.34 -6.53 31.81
CA CYS A 305 18.76 -7.62 31.01
C CYS A 305 19.01 -9.06 31.52
N GLU A 306 19.64 -9.28 32.69
CA GLU A 306 20.09 -10.64 33.03
C GLU A 306 18.95 -11.65 33.22
N HIS A 307 17.76 -11.23 33.64
CA HIS A 307 16.49 -11.95 33.45
C HIS A 307 15.31 -10.98 33.68
N MET A 308 14.54 -10.64 32.64
CA MET A 308 13.27 -9.94 32.83
C MET A 308 12.34 -10.82 33.67
N SER A 309 12.06 -10.41 34.89
CA SER A 309 11.05 -11.08 35.71
C SER A 309 9.67 -10.87 35.08
N SER A 310 8.92 -11.95 34.97
CA SER A 310 7.55 -11.95 34.44
C SER A 310 6.60 -12.57 35.46
N ALA A 311 5.39 -12.04 35.55
CA ALA A 311 4.30 -12.71 36.25
C ALA A 311 3.78 -13.84 35.35
N LEU A 312 3.75 -15.07 35.86
CA LEU A 312 3.21 -16.20 35.09
C LEU A 312 1.69 -16.29 35.30
N LEU A 313 0.89 -15.88 34.32
CA LEU A 313 -0.56 -15.81 34.41
C LEU A 313 -1.25 -17.07 33.89
N TYR A 314 -2.51 -17.27 34.32
CA TYR A 314 -3.38 -18.30 33.76
C TYR A 314 -3.99 -17.82 32.45
N GLY A 315 -3.78 -18.56 31.37
CA GLY A 315 -4.39 -18.33 30.06
C GLY A 315 -5.30 -19.50 29.64
N PRO A 316 -6.25 -19.26 28.73
CA PRO A 316 -7.10 -20.30 28.18
C PRO A 316 -6.33 -21.17 27.15
N ARG A 317 -6.37 -22.49 27.33
CA ARG A 317 -5.80 -23.46 26.39
C ARG A 317 -6.75 -24.62 26.18
N ASN A 318 -7.31 -24.73 24.97
CA ASN A 318 -8.26 -25.79 24.60
C ASN A 318 -9.35 -26.05 25.65
N GLY A 319 -9.89 -24.99 26.26
CA GLY A 319 -10.95 -25.07 27.28
C GLY A 319 -10.54 -25.34 28.72
N GLY A 320 -9.23 -25.39 29.00
CA GLY A 320 -8.70 -25.24 30.36
C GLY A 320 -8.16 -23.85 30.62
N MET A 321 -8.00 -23.47 31.89
CA MET A 321 -7.18 -22.34 32.33
C MET A 321 -5.85 -22.90 32.86
N GLU A 322 -4.75 -22.59 32.18
CA GLU A 322 -3.41 -23.12 32.47
C GLU A 322 -2.42 -21.98 32.71
N LYS A 323 -1.43 -22.19 33.57
CA LYS A 323 -0.43 -21.17 33.93
C LYS A 323 0.75 -21.20 32.94
N PHE A 324 0.72 -20.35 31.91
CA PHE A 324 1.74 -20.34 30.84
C PHE A 324 1.99 -18.97 30.17
N VAL A 325 1.24 -17.93 30.52
CA VAL A 325 1.40 -16.60 29.92
C VAL A 325 2.45 -15.83 30.72
N HIS A 326 3.55 -15.47 30.08
CA HIS A 326 4.61 -14.67 30.71
C HIS A 326 4.35 -13.18 30.48
N GLU A 327 3.80 -12.53 31.51
CA GLU A 327 3.51 -11.10 31.49
C GLU A 327 4.72 -10.32 32.04
N ILE A 328 5.38 -9.53 31.18
CA ILE A 328 6.47 -8.64 31.59
C ILE A 328 5.88 -7.26 31.87
N LEU A 329 5.91 -6.83 33.14
CA LEU A 329 5.35 -5.56 33.59
C LEU A 329 6.45 -4.58 34.03
N GLY A 330 6.22 -3.28 33.78
CA GLY A 330 6.79 -2.22 34.60
C GLY A 330 8.18 -1.71 34.21
N ARG A 331 8.87 -1.06 35.18
CA ARG A 331 10.04 -0.18 35.01
C ARG A 331 11.23 -0.75 34.23
N ASN A 332 11.35 -2.06 34.12
CA ASN A 332 12.52 -2.70 33.50
C ASN A 332 12.38 -2.83 31.99
N ILE A 333 11.21 -2.53 31.42
CA ILE A 333 11.00 -2.56 29.99
C ILE A 333 10.52 -1.22 29.44
N TYR A 334 11.28 -0.71 28.48
CA TYR A 334 11.04 0.55 27.78
C TYR A 334 10.81 0.28 26.30
N PHE A 335 9.91 1.03 25.67
CA PHE A 335 9.77 1.02 24.22
C PHE A 335 10.33 2.33 23.65
N ASN A 336 11.34 2.26 22.79
CA ASN A 336 11.71 3.37 21.94
C ASN A 336 10.79 3.33 20.71
N VAL A 337 10.04 4.40 20.50
CA VAL A 337 9.03 4.49 19.44
C VAL A 337 9.35 5.68 18.56
N ARG A 338 9.39 5.45 17.24
CA ARG A 338 9.61 6.49 16.23
C ARG A 338 8.56 6.37 15.14
N LEU A 339 7.76 7.41 14.96
CA LEU A 339 6.85 7.58 13.82
C LEU A 339 7.49 8.58 12.85
N SER A 340 7.48 8.25 11.56
CA SER A 340 8.00 9.12 10.51
C SER A 340 7.04 9.16 9.33
N LYS A 341 6.96 10.31 8.68
CA LYS A 341 6.34 10.49 7.38
C LYS A 341 7.37 10.22 6.30
N LEU A 342 7.02 9.41 5.32
CA LEU A 342 7.87 9.12 4.18
C LEU A 342 7.54 10.09 3.04
N ILE A 343 8.58 10.74 2.51
CA ILE A 343 8.44 11.72 1.45
C ILE A 343 9.32 11.28 0.28
N PRO A 344 8.77 11.12 -0.94
CA PRO A 344 9.57 10.83 -2.12
C PRO A 344 10.64 11.92 -2.35
N ASN A 345 11.90 11.51 -2.47
CA ASN A 345 13.04 12.34 -2.82
C ASN A 345 14.11 11.51 -3.53
N GLU A 346 14.35 11.84 -4.79
CA GLU A 346 15.29 11.14 -5.67
C GLU A 346 16.77 11.51 -5.46
N THR A 347 17.08 12.50 -4.60
CA THR A 347 18.47 12.94 -4.35
C THR A 347 19.19 12.12 -3.28
N LEU A 348 18.54 11.12 -2.68
CA LEU A 348 19.12 10.31 -1.62
C LEU A 348 20.07 9.24 -2.13
N ASN A 349 21.13 9.03 -1.35
CA ASN A 349 22.10 7.97 -1.57
C ASN A 349 21.40 6.60 -1.44
N ARG A 350 21.50 5.77 -2.48
CA ARG A 350 20.83 4.45 -2.57
C ARG A 350 21.50 3.37 -1.71
N ASP A 351 22.57 3.70 -0.99
CA ASP A 351 23.22 2.85 0.01
C ASP A 351 22.44 2.89 1.34
N SER A 352 21.32 2.16 1.42
CA SER A 352 20.57 1.95 2.67
C SER A 352 20.08 0.51 2.75
N ASP A 353 20.00 -0.08 3.95
CA ASP A 353 19.38 -1.40 4.15
C ASP A 353 17.83 -1.34 4.17
N ASP A 354 17.26 -0.13 4.16
CA ASP A 354 15.82 0.07 4.04
C ASP A 354 15.42 0.19 2.56
N LEU A 355 14.68 -0.80 2.05
CA LEU A 355 14.23 -0.84 0.64
C LEU A 355 13.54 0.48 0.23
N PHE A 356 12.80 1.13 1.11
CA PHE A 356 12.10 2.37 0.74
C PHE A 356 13.05 3.56 0.62
N ILE A 357 14.11 3.61 1.41
CA ILE A 357 15.15 4.62 1.24
C ILE A 357 15.94 4.36 -0.05
N GLN A 358 16.23 3.09 -0.37
CA GLN A 358 16.83 2.71 -1.66
C GLN A 358 15.97 3.17 -2.86
N HIS A 359 14.65 3.12 -2.73
CA HIS A 359 13.68 3.54 -3.74
C HIS A 359 13.32 5.04 -3.69
N GLY A 360 14.12 5.86 -3.01
CA GLY A 360 14.02 7.32 -3.08
C GLY A 360 12.95 7.91 -2.17
N TYR A 361 12.82 7.42 -0.94
CA TYR A 361 12.04 8.07 0.12
C TYR A 361 12.97 8.58 1.23
N TYR A 362 12.74 9.80 1.73
CA TYR A 362 13.35 10.29 2.97
C TYR A 362 12.34 10.31 4.12
N GLU A 363 12.84 10.22 5.34
CA GLU A 363 12.04 10.22 6.55
C GLU A 363 11.98 11.60 7.21
N GLU A 364 10.77 12.13 7.37
CA GLU A 364 10.47 13.24 8.28
C GLU A 364 9.96 12.66 9.62
N ILE A 365 10.64 12.96 10.73
CA ILE A 365 10.26 12.42 12.05
C ILE A 365 9.07 13.20 12.60
N LEU A 366 7.95 12.50 12.85
CA LEU A 366 6.75 13.08 13.45
C LEU A 366 6.73 12.90 14.98
N PHE A 367 7.25 11.78 15.47
CA PHE A 367 7.32 11.44 16.88
C PHE A 367 8.54 10.57 17.13
N GLN A 368 9.28 10.83 18.21
CA GLN A 368 10.35 9.96 18.68
C GLN A 368 10.50 10.09 20.19
N GLU A 369 10.13 9.05 20.94
CA GLU A 369 10.21 9.07 22.39
C GLU A 369 10.42 7.69 23.00
N ARG A 370 10.76 7.68 24.30
CA ARG A 370 10.84 6.46 25.10
C ARG A 370 9.63 6.33 26.03
N ALA A 371 8.91 5.22 25.88
CA ALA A 371 7.89 4.82 26.82
C ALA A 371 8.47 4.05 28.01
N HIS A 372 7.84 4.20 29.18
CA HIS A 372 8.15 3.48 30.42
C HIS A 372 6.86 2.88 31.01
N ASN A 373 6.98 2.02 32.03
CA ASN A 373 5.86 1.25 32.58
C ASN A 373 5.08 0.51 31.47
N THR A 374 5.83 -0.06 30.53
CA THR A 374 5.25 -0.79 29.39
C THR A 374 4.84 -2.20 29.84
N ALA A 375 4.06 -2.88 29.00
CA ALA A 375 3.72 -4.28 29.19
C ALA A 375 4.06 -5.05 27.91
N LEU A 376 4.61 -6.25 28.03
CA LEU A 376 5.03 -7.11 26.92
C LEU A 376 4.78 -8.58 27.25
N GLU A 377 4.19 -9.29 26.30
CA GLU A 377 4.08 -10.74 26.30
C GLU A 377 4.78 -11.31 25.06
N ILE A 378 5.55 -12.38 25.24
CA ILE A 378 6.15 -13.16 24.16
C ILE A 378 5.90 -14.63 24.47
N THR A 379 5.08 -15.30 23.65
CA THR A 379 4.71 -16.71 23.84
C THR A 379 4.85 -17.51 22.55
N GLY A 380 5.45 -18.70 22.65
CA GLY A 380 5.56 -19.67 21.55
C GLY A 380 6.79 -19.48 20.65
N ASP A 381 6.79 -20.14 19.48
CA ASP A 381 7.89 -20.06 18.50
C ASP A 381 7.76 -18.80 17.61
N VAL A 382 8.19 -17.67 18.14
CA VAL A 382 8.13 -16.37 17.44
C VAL A 382 9.07 -16.27 16.24
N ASN A 383 10.09 -17.13 16.14
CA ASN A 383 10.96 -17.18 14.96
C ASN A 383 10.18 -17.51 13.69
N TRP A 384 9.12 -18.32 13.82
CA TRP A 384 8.21 -18.58 12.70
C TRP A 384 7.54 -17.30 12.20
N LEU A 385 7.07 -16.41 13.08
CA LEU A 385 6.47 -15.12 12.69
C LEU A 385 7.48 -14.24 11.97
N THR A 386 8.67 -14.07 12.56
CA THR A 386 9.77 -13.31 11.97
C THR A 386 10.08 -13.79 10.56
N GLU A 387 10.18 -15.10 10.35
CA GLU A 387 10.47 -15.68 9.04
C GLU A 387 9.33 -15.50 8.04
N GLN A 388 8.07 -15.59 8.47
CA GLN A 388 6.93 -15.34 7.58
C GLN A 388 6.89 -13.86 7.13
N PHE A 389 7.02 -12.91 8.05
CA PHE A 389 6.98 -11.49 7.69
C PHE A 389 8.20 -11.06 6.88
N ARG A 390 9.40 -11.61 7.15
CA ARG A 390 10.59 -11.39 6.31
C ARG A 390 10.34 -11.81 4.86
N LYS A 391 9.77 -13.00 4.65
CA LYS A 391 9.39 -13.46 3.30
C LYS A 391 8.35 -12.55 2.66
N GLU A 392 7.37 -12.05 3.42
CA GLU A 392 6.41 -11.10 2.86
C GLU A 392 7.10 -9.78 2.46
N TYR A 393 8.02 -9.27 3.27
CA TYR A 393 8.80 -8.05 3.01
C TYR A 393 9.69 -8.16 1.78
N GLU A 394 10.47 -9.24 1.65
CA GLU A 394 11.31 -9.51 0.47
C GLU A 394 10.48 -9.61 -0.82
N ASN A 395 9.20 -9.99 -0.69
CA ASN A 395 8.22 -10.04 -1.78
C ASN A 395 7.33 -8.79 -1.87
N VAL A 396 7.69 -7.67 -1.23
CA VAL A 396 7.00 -6.38 -1.45
C VAL A 396 7.39 -5.80 -2.81
N TYR A 397 8.66 -5.95 -3.23
CA TYR A 397 9.18 -5.54 -4.53
C TYR A 397 9.71 -6.69 -5.43
N PRO A 398 8.91 -7.72 -5.78
CA PRO A 398 9.25 -8.65 -6.87
C PRO A 398 9.28 -7.97 -8.25
N TRP A 399 8.88 -6.70 -8.32
CA TRP A 399 8.40 -6.06 -9.53
C TRP A 399 9.39 -5.03 -10.05
N ASN A 400 10.59 -5.49 -10.39
CA ASN A 400 11.44 -4.70 -11.25
C ASN A 400 10.87 -4.78 -12.69
N PHE A 401 10.01 -3.82 -13.06
CA PHE A 401 9.36 -3.81 -14.39
C PHE A 401 10.34 -3.59 -15.55
N SER A 402 11.57 -3.19 -15.23
CA SER A 402 12.66 -3.16 -16.19
C SER A 402 13.15 -4.57 -16.61
N LEU A 403 12.83 -5.61 -15.83
CA LEU A 403 13.23 -7.00 -16.11
C LEU A 403 12.65 -7.53 -17.42
N ILE A 404 13.42 -8.38 -18.08
CA ILE A 404 13.12 -8.94 -19.40
C ILE A 404 12.23 -10.18 -19.23
N ARG A 405 11.00 -10.14 -19.74
CA ARG A 405 9.97 -11.17 -19.54
C ARG A 405 9.98 -12.27 -20.59
N SER A 406 10.58 -12.01 -21.76
CA SER A 406 10.67 -12.96 -22.87
C SER A 406 11.28 -14.31 -22.49
N ASN A 407 12.21 -14.35 -21.53
CA ASN A 407 12.81 -15.60 -21.03
C ASN A 407 11.81 -16.54 -20.34
N GLN A 408 10.69 -16.01 -19.85
CA GLN A 408 9.66 -16.76 -19.12
C GLN A 408 8.54 -17.28 -20.03
N VAL A 409 8.51 -16.89 -21.30
CA VAL A 409 7.45 -17.24 -22.25
C VAL A 409 7.94 -18.34 -23.18
N SER A 410 7.45 -19.57 -22.98
CA SER A 410 7.87 -20.72 -23.79
C SER A 410 7.06 -20.90 -25.06
N ASN A 411 5.77 -20.50 -25.13
CA ASN A 411 4.86 -20.67 -26.27
C ASN A 411 3.82 -19.53 -26.37
N GLY A 412 3.30 -19.28 -27.59
CA GLY A 412 2.24 -18.31 -27.86
C GLY A 412 2.70 -17.00 -28.51
N ILE A 413 1.75 -16.11 -28.76
CA ILE A 413 2.00 -14.77 -29.31
C ILE A 413 2.53 -13.86 -28.22
N PHE A 414 3.72 -13.29 -28.43
CA PHE A 414 4.34 -12.36 -27.49
C PHE A 414 5.26 -11.36 -28.20
N PHE A 415 5.31 -10.14 -27.70
CA PHE A 415 6.34 -9.17 -28.03
C PHE A 415 6.82 -8.46 -26.76
N GLU A 416 8.05 -7.97 -26.80
CA GLU A 416 8.61 -7.11 -25.77
C GLU A 416 9.63 -6.18 -26.43
N GLY A 417 9.58 -4.89 -26.13
CA GLY A 417 10.49 -3.89 -26.68
C GLY A 417 10.68 -2.70 -25.75
N TRP A 418 11.80 -2.00 -25.95
CA TRP A 418 12.17 -0.81 -25.18
C TRP A 418 12.35 0.35 -26.13
N TYR A 419 11.71 1.47 -25.85
CA TYR A 419 11.78 2.67 -26.68
C TYR A 419 12.73 3.67 -26.02
N TYR A 420 13.86 3.93 -26.67
CA TYR A 420 14.81 4.98 -26.29
C TYR A 420 14.61 6.17 -27.21
N LYS A 421 14.19 7.30 -26.65
CA LYS A 421 14.22 8.58 -27.34
C LYS A 421 15.44 9.36 -26.93
N LEU A 422 16.22 9.79 -27.92
CA LEU A 422 17.49 10.47 -27.75
C LEU A 422 17.40 11.85 -28.41
N VAL A 423 17.44 12.90 -27.60
CA VAL A 423 17.50 14.28 -28.09
C VAL A 423 18.89 14.83 -27.85
N LEU A 424 19.70 14.83 -28.90
CA LEU A 424 21.13 15.18 -28.84
C LEU A 424 21.34 16.64 -29.22
N ASN A 425 22.18 17.37 -28.50
CA ASN A 425 22.40 18.81 -28.69
C ASN A 425 23.07 19.13 -30.04
N GLU A 426 23.93 18.23 -30.52
CA GLU A 426 24.70 18.36 -31.75
C GLU A 426 23.92 17.89 -32.99
N TYR A 427 22.74 17.30 -32.79
CA TYR A 427 21.83 16.91 -33.85
C TYR A 427 20.55 17.74 -33.76
N GLU A 428 20.15 18.36 -34.86
CA GLU A 428 18.86 19.06 -34.91
C GLU A 428 17.65 18.11 -34.88
N ASN A 429 17.86 16.79 -34.88
CA ASN A 429 16.82 15.77 -34.94
C ASN A 429 16.92 14.78 -33.79
N THR A 430 15.75 14.34 -33.33
CA THR A 430 15.60 13.24 -32.36
C THR A 430 15.93 11.91 -33.02
N ILE A 431 16.63 11.03 -32.31
CA ILE A 431 16.87 9.64 -32.70
C ILE A 431 16.07 8.73 -31.77
N ILE A 432 15.34 7.78 -32.34
CA ILE A 432 14.69 6.71 -31.59
C ILE A 432 15.45 5.41 -31.81
N ALA A 433 15.72 4.66 -30.75
CA ALA A 433 16.27 3.31 -30.82
C ALA A 433 15.36 2.33 -30.08
N ILE A 434 14.96 1.26 -30.75
CA ILE A 434 13.99 0.27 -30.24
C ILE A 434 14.54 -1.14 -30.41
N PRO A 435 15.27 -1.69 -29.42
CA PRO A 435 15.49 -3.13 -29.34
C PRO A 435 14.22 -3.87 -28.95
N GLY A 436 14.04 -5.07 -29.47
CA GLY A 436 12.93 -5.91 -29.06
C GLY A 436 12.98 -7.35 -29.56
N VAL A 437 12.03 -8.13 -29.08
CA VAL A 437 11.77 -9.51 -29.52
C VAL A 437 10.31 -9.67 -29.93
N SER A 438 10.07 -10.53 -30.90
CA SER A 438 8.73 -10.90 -31.34
C SER A 438 8.64 -12.40 -31.52
N MET A 439 7.56 -12.98 -31.03
CA MET A 439 7.30 -14.42 -31.01
C MET A 439 5.86 -14.69 -31.42
N ASN A 440 5.69 -15.69 -32.26
CA ASN A 440 4.43 -16.39 -32.46
C ASN A 440 4.71 -17.90 -32.62
N ASP A 441 3.66 -18.68 -32.87
CA ASP A 441 3.76 -20.15 -32.92
C ASP A 441 4.71 -20.65 -34.04
N ASP A 442 4.93 -19.85 -35.09
CA ASP A 442 5.71 -20.25 -36.28
C ASP A 442 7.08 -19.54 -36.40
N LYS A 443 7.27 -18.38 -35.75
CA LYS A 443 8.43 -17.51 -35.94
C LYS A 443 8.82 -16.81 -34.63
N ARG A 444 10.12 -16.79 -34.36
CA ARG A 444 10.74 -15.97 -33.30
C ARG A 444 11.95 -15.26 -33.87
N PHE A 445 12.07 -13.98 -33.57
CA PHE A 445 13.22 -13.17 -33.97
C PHE A 445 13.43 -12.04 -32.98
N SER A 446 14.64 -11.51 -32.98
CA SER A 446 14.95 -10.24 -32.33
C SER A 446 15.12 -9.16 -33.40
N PHE A 447 14.97 -7.90 -33.00
CA PHE A 447 15.12 -6.78 -33.90
C PHE A 447 15.70 -5.58 -33.18
N ILE A 448 16.32 -4.70 -33.96
CA ILE A 448 16.64 -3.34 -33.53
C ILE A 448 16.05 -2.41 -34.58
N MET A 449 15.30 -1.41 -34.15
CA MET A 449 14.75 -0.38 -35.02
C MET A 449 15.34 0.97 -34.66
N ILE A 450 15.82 1.71 -35.64
CA ILE A 450 16.30 3.09 -35.48
C ILE A 450 15.37 4.00 -36.29
N ALA A 451 14.85 5.06 -35.68
CA ALA A 451 14.15 6.11 -36.38
C ALA A 451 14.96 7.41 -36.31
N TYR A 452 15.23 7.99 -37.47
CA TYR A 452 16.05 9.19 -37.60
C TYR A 452 15.67 9.92 -38.90
N ASN A 453 15.61 11.26 -38.87
CA ASN A 453 15.25 12.09 -40.04
C ASN A 453 13.94 11.68 -40.74
N ASN A 454 12.93 11.25 -39.98
CA ASN A 454 11.65 10.73 -40.49
C ASN A 454 11.75 9.42 -41.31
N ASN A 455 12.91 8.78 -41.30
CA ASN A 455 13.11 7.45 -41.84
C ASN A 455 13.14 6.42 -40.70
N SER A 456 12.73 5.20 -41.00
CA SER A 456 12.81 4.06 -40.10
C SER A 456 13.67 2.98 -40.71
N HIS A 457 14.58 2.45 -39.89
CA HIS A 457 15.53 1.41 -40.23
C HIS A 457 15.27 0.22 -39.33
N TYR A 458 14.90 -0.92 -39.90
CA TYR A 458 14.50 -2.12 -39.18
C TYR A 458 15.46 -3.27 -39.49
N PHE A 459 16.29 -3.61 -38.50
CA PHE A 459 17.31 -4.66 -38.57
C PHE A 459 16.78 -5.92 -37.89
N ARG A 460 16.78 -7.05 -38.60
CA ARG A 460 16.27 -8.33 -38.08
C ARG A 460 17.42 -9.28 -37.76
N PHE A 461 17.30 -9.94 -36.62
CA PHE A 461 18.26 -10.92 -36.14
C PHE A 461 17.56 -12.24 -35.78
N PRO A 462 18.24 -13.39 -35.88
CA PRO A 462 17.78 -14.63 -35.27
C PRO A 462 17.46 -14.44 -33.79
N TYR A 463 16.52 -15.20 -33.25
CA TYR A 463 16.14 -15.09 -31.84
C TYR A 463 17.33 -15.41 -30.91
N GLU A 464 18.18 -16.35 -31.31
CA GLU A 464 19.36 -16.80 -30.57
C GLU A 464 20.44 -15.72 -30.43
N ALA A 465 20.36 -14.66 -31.23
CA ALA A 465 21.25 -13.51 -31.13
C ALA A 465 20.88 -12.58 -29.96
N PHE A 466 19.69 -12.73 -29.36
CA PHE A 466 19.23 -11.97 -28.21
C PHE A 466 19.61 -12.66 -26.90
N SER A 467 20.12 -11.88 -25.94
CA SER A 467 20.40 -12.34 -24.59
C SER A 467 20.00 -11.28 -23.56
N SER A 468 19.67 -11.73 -22.35
CA SER A 468 19.15 -10.89 -21.27
C SER A 468 19.45 -11.48 -19.90
N THR A 469 19.33 -10.66 -18.84
CA THR A 469 19.46 -11.09 -17.44
C THR A 469 18.13 -10.97 -16.67
N GLU A 470 17.92 -11.83 -15.68
CA GLU A 470 16.71 -11.83 -14.84
C GLU A 470 16.80 -10.90 -13.61
N GLU A 471 17.96 -10.32 -13.34
CA GLU A 471 18.21 -9.50 -12.15
C GLU A 471 18.18 -7.99 -12.45
N GLN A 472 18.45 -7.60 -13.69
CA GLN A 472 18.59 -6.21 -14.10
C GLN A 472 18.24 -6.02 -15.59
N PHE A 473 17.78 -4.81 -15.95
CA PHE A 473 17.51 -4.46 -17.35
C PHE A 473 18.82 -4.36 -18.13
N LEU A 474 19.15 -5.44 -18.83
CA LEU A 474 20.25 -5.55 -19.77
C LEU A 474 19.84 -6.48 -20.90
N ALA A 475 19.66 -5.93 -22.10
CA ALA A 475 19.42 -6.66 -23.34
C ALA A 475 20.62 -6.53 -24.27
N THR A 476 21.05 -7.64 -24.85
CA THR A 476 22.11 -7.65 -25.87
C THR A 476 21.63 -8.34 -27.14
N VAL A 477 22.09 -7.85 -28.29
CA VAL A 477 21.74 -8.41 -29.62
C VAL A 477 23.00 -8.54 -30.47
N ASP A 478 23.10 -9.66 -31.20
CA ASP A 478 24.24 -10.03 -32.04
C ASP A 478 25.55 -10.14 -31.25
N ASN A 479 25.61 -11.12 -30.33
CA ASN A 479 26.80 -11.46 -29.55
C ASN A 479 27.42 -10.24 -28.83
N GLU A 480 26.58 -9.47 -28.13
CA GLU A 480 26.97 -8.28 -27.35
C GLU A 480 27.51 -7.09 -28.17
N LYS A 481 27.39 -7.10 -29.50
CA LYS A 481 27.74 -5.93 -30.32
C LYS A 481 26.77 -4.76 -30.10
N ASN A 482 25.52 -5.07 -29.78
CA ASN A 482 24.49 -4.11 -29.42
C ASN A 482 24.08 -4.36 -27.97
N ILE A 483 24.09 -3.32 -27.14
CA ILE A 483 23.83 -3.38 -25.70
C ILE A 483 22.84 -2.28 -25.34
N PHE A 484 21.76 -2.66 -24.66
CA PHE A 484 20.72 -1.77 -24.20
C PHE A 484 20.46 -2.05 -22.72
N SER A 485 20.68 -1.05 -21.88
CA SER A 485 20.40 -1.12 -20.45
C SER A 485 19.84 0.21 -19.96
N TYR A 486 19.60 0.29 -18.65
CA TYR A 486 19.21 1.54 -18.03
C TYR A 486 20.30 2.61 -18.19
N GLU A 487 21.57 2.24 -18.03
CA GLU A 487 22.70 3.18 -17.98
C GLU A 487 23.51 3.28 -19.29
N LYS A 488 23.22 2.44 -20.28
CA LYS A 488 24.05 2.32 -21.47
C LYS A 488 23.27 1.98 -22.73
N LEU A 489 23.66 2.61 -23.83
CA LEU A 489 23.21 2.27 -25.18
C LEU A 489 24.43 2.17 -26.10
N ILE A 490 24.74 0.95 -26.53
CA ILE A 490 25.73 0.66 -27.58
C ILE A 490 24.99 0.07 -28.78
N VAL A 491 25.20 0.67 -29.94
CA VAL A 491 24.65 0.20 -31.21
C VAL A 491 25.77 0.08 -32.22
N ASN A 492 25.80 -1.02 -32.95
CA ASN A 492 26.70 -1.27 -34.06
C ASN A 492 25.95 -2.07 -35.13
N LEU A 493 25.32 -1.33 -36.05
CA LEU A 493 24.42 -1.87 -37.06
C LEU A 493 24.94 -1.57 -38.46
N GLN A 494 24.85 -2.57 -39.32
CA GLN A 494 25.15 -2.48 -40.74
C GLN A 494 24.00 -3.18 -41.48
N PRO A 495 23.35 -2.52 -42.45
CA PRO A 495 22.21 -3.10 -43.16
C PRO A 495 22.66 -4.28 -44.03
N ASN A 496 21.81 -5.30 -44.12
CA ASN A 496 21.94 -6.40 -45.07
C ASN A 496 20.77 -6.42 -46.07
N ASP A 497 20.83 -7.29 -47.09
CA ASP A 497 19.83 -7.36 -48.17
C ASP A 497 18.42 -7.76 -47.69
N GLU A 498 18.27 -8.34 -46.49
CA GLU A 498 16.99 -8.77 -45.91
C GLU A 498 16.38 -7.74 -44.93
N ASP A 499 17.13 -6.71 -44.54
CA ASP A 499 16.68 -5.66 -43.64
C ASP A 499 15.87 -4.59 -44.37
N ASP A 500 14.90 -3.99 -43.67
CA ASP A 500 14.26 -2.75 -44.13
C ASP A 500 15.05 -1.56 -43.57
N ALA A 501 16.33 -1.47 -43.97
CA ALA A 501 17.28 -0.47 -43.51
C ALA A 501 18.28 -0.10 -44.62
N SER A 502 18.57 1.19 -44.78
CA SER A 502 19.51 1.69 -45.78
C SER A 502 20.80 2.32 -45.24
N GLU A 503 20.85 2.59 -43.93
CA GLU A 503 21.94 3.33 -43.27
C GLU A 503 22.54 2.47 -42.16
N SER A 504 23.80 2.73 -41.84
CA SER A 504 24.52 2.11 -40.75
C SER A 504 24.66 3.03 -39.53
N PHE A 505 24.68 2.44 -38.34
CA PHE A 505 24.65 3.19 -37.08
C PHE A 505 25.70 2.66 -36.12
N GLN A 506 26.56 3.54 -35.62
CA GLN A 506 27.46 3.27 -34.50
C GLN A 506 27.20 4.28 -33.38
N MET A 507 26.76 3.80 -32.21
CA MET A 507 26.52 4.61 -31.03
C MET A 507 27.20 3.99 -29.81
N ASN A 508 27.78 4.81 -28.97
CA ASN A 508 28.27 4.42 -27.65
C ASN A 508 27.95 5.55 -26.67
N LEU A 509 26.85 5.37 -25.95
CA LEU A 509 26.23 6.36 -25.08
C LEU A 509 26.13 5.83 -23.65
N THR A 510 26.49 6.70 -22.71
CA THR A 510 26.21 6.55 -21.28
C THR A 510 24.95 7.35 -20.95
N LEU A 511 24.07 6.74 -20.17
CA LEU A 511 22.80 7.31 -19.72
C LEU A 511 22.87 7.48 -18.20
N SER A 512 22.56 8.68 -17.69
CA SER A 512 22.66 8.99 -16.27
C SER A 512 21.53 9.89 -15.78
N SER A 513 21.48 10.17 -14.48
CA SER A 513 20.51 11.12 -13.90
C SER A 513 19.04 10.77 -14.19
N HIS A 514 18.70 9.49 -14.15
CA HIS A 514 17.37 9.04 -14.52
C HIS A 514 16.30 9.50 -13.53
N LEU A 515 15.28 10.17 -14.07
CA LEU A 515 14.03 10.54 -13.41
C LEU A 515 13.01 9.40 -13.57
N SER A 516 12.72 8.67 -12.50
CA SER A 516 11.80 7.52 -12.52
C SER A 516 10.44 7.91 -11.99
N ILE A 517 9.36 7.31 -12.49
CA ILE A 517 8.04 7.52 -11.89
C ILE A 517 7.97 6.69 -10.60
N PRO A 518 7.75 7.29 -9.40
CA PRO A 518 7.69 6.50 -8.17
C PRO A 518 6.49 5.53 -8.18
N ASP A 519 6.47 4.50 -7.35
CA ASP A 519 5.27 3.69 -7.19
C ASP A 519 4.24 4.46 -6.33
N LEU A 520 2.94 4.36 -6.65
CA LEU A 520 1.91 4.94 -5.78
C LEU A 520 1.65 4.07 -4.56
N SER A 521 1.71 2.76 -4.73
CA SER A 521 1.56 1.75 -3.69
C SER A 521 1.86 0.38 -4.29
N VAL A 522 1.91 -0.66 -3.45
CA VAL A 522 2.02 -2.05 -3.91
C VAL A 522 0.84 -2.48 -4.80
N ILE A 523 -0.35 -1.89 -4.64
CA ILE A 523 -1.51 -2.24 -5.48
C ILE A 523 -1.59 -1.40 -6.76
N ALA A 524 -0.83 -0.31 -6.85
CA ALA A 524 -0.75 0.53 -8.02
C ALA A 524 0.73 0.87 -8.34
N PRO A 525 1.53 -0.15 -8.69
CA PRO A 525 2.92 0.08 -9.05
C PRO A 525 3.04 0.63 -10.48
N ALA A 526 4.20 1.14 -10.82
CA ALA A 526 4.58 1.55 -12.16
C ALA A 526 3.62 2.60 -12.76
N THR A 527 3.68 2.76 -14.08
CA THR A 527 2.88 3.72 -14.83
C THR A 527 1.40 3.29 -14.92
N MET A 528 1.15 1.98 -15.07
CA MET A 528 -0.18 1.41 -15.26
C MET A 528 -0.96 1.18 -13.97
N GLY A 529 -0.34 1.33 -12.80
CA GLY A 529 -0.99 1.14 -11.52
C GLY A 529 -1.60 -0.27 -11.38
N PRO A 530 -2.89 -0.39 -11.02
CA PRO A 530 -3.51 -1.70 -10.78
C PRO A 530 -3.66 -2.55 -12.04
N PHE A 531 -3.63 -1.96 -13.24
CA PHE A 531 -3.70 -2.71 -14.49
C PHE A 531 -2.50 -3.62 -14.71
N THR A 532 -1.37 -3.28 -14.10
CA THR A 532 -0.16 -4.12 -14.06
C THR A 532 -0.42 -5.53 -13.54
N TRP A 533 -1.43 -5.73 -12.68
CA TRP A 533 -1.78 -7.02 -12.09
C TRP A 533 -2.69 -7.87 -12.96
N ILE A 534 -3.29 -7.29 -13.99
CA ILE A 534 -4.29 -7.98 -14.79
C ILE A 534 -3.54 -8.87 -15.76
N PRO A 535 -3.69 -10.20 -15.69
CA PRO A 535 -3.00 -11.08 -16.64
C PRO A 535 -3.57 -10.88 -18.05
N THR A 536 -2.76 -11.19 -19.07
CA THR A 536 -3.19 -11.28 -20.48
C THR A 536 -3.71 -9.96 -21.10
N MET A 537 -3.25 -8.80 -20.63
CA MET A 537 -3.54 -7.55 -21.33
C MET A 537 -2.94 -7.57 -22.74
N GLN A 538 -3.61 -6.90 -23.67
CA GLN A 538 -3.17 -6.77 -25.06
C GLN A 538 -1.75 -6.19 -25.15
N CYS A 539 -1.57 -5.06 -24.47
CA CYS A 539 -0.31 -4.37 -24.30
C CYS A 539 -0.23 -3.89 -22.86
N TYR A 540 0.91 -4.13 -22.23
CA TYR A 540 1.36 -3.47 -21.02
C TYR A 540 2.37 -2.41 -21.40
N HIS A 541 2.37 -1.34 -20.64
CA HIS A 541 3.16 -0.15 -20.89
C HIS A 541 3.81 0.34 -19.60
N HIS A 542 5.08 0.68 -19.66
CA HIS A 542 5.78 1.25 -18.51
C HIS A 542 6.85 2.25 -18.90
N VAL A 543 6.77 3.44 -18.32
CA VAL A 543 7.81 4.46 -18.40
C VAL A 543 8.88 4.16 -17.35
N LEU A 544 10.07 3.78 -17.83
CA LEU A 544 11.23 3.48 -16.98
C LEU A 544 11.98 4.76 -16.59
N SER A 545 11.98 5.78 -17.46
CA SER A 545 12.58 7.06 -17.17
C SER A 545 11.92 8.19 -17.97
N MET A 546 11.38 9.17 -17.25
CA MET A 546 10.79 10.39 -17.80
C MET A 546 11.85 11.34 -18.38
N LYS A 547 13.09 11.24 -17.90
CA LYS A 547 14.24 12.05 -18.31
C LYS A 547 15.54 11.38 -17.88
N TYR A 548 16.55 11.36 -18.74
CA TYR A 548 17.94 11.05 -18.38
C TYR A 548 18.91 11.89 -19.20
N ASP A 549 20.13 12.07 -18.69
CA ASP A 549 21.22 12.73 -19.39
C ASP A 549 21.95 11.74 -20.30
N ILE A 550 22.40 12.21 -21.46
CA ILE A 550 23.13 11.43 -22.46
C ILE A 550 24.52 12.03 -22.62
N GLN A 551 25.54 11.16 -22.64
CA GLN A 551 26.89 11.53 -23.06
C GLN A 551 27.52 10.39 -23.87
N GLY A 552 28.20 10.71 -24.97
CA GLY A 552 28.96 9.71 -25.69
C GLY A 552 29.30 10.09 -27.12
N SER A 553 29.19 9.12 -28.04
CA SER A 553 29.50 9.35 -29.44
C SER A 553 28.57 8.60 -30.38
N ILE A 554 28.34 9.19 -31.54
CA ILE A 554 27.51 8.65 -32.61
C ILE A 554 28.18 8.85 -33.97
N GLN A 555 27.98 7.88 -34.86
CA GLN A 555 28.33 7.92 -36.27
C GLN A 555 27.20 7.25 -37.07
N ILE A 556 26.71 7.95 -38.08
CA ILE A 556 25.70 7.45 -39.02
C ILE A 556 26.36 7.38 -40.39
N ASP A 557 26.35 6.21 -41.03
CA ASP A 557 27.07 5.93 -42.26
C ASP A 557 28.56 6.28 -42.21
N GLN A 558 29.09 6.82 -43.32
CA GLN A 558 30.48 7.22 -43.48
C GLN A 558 30.74 8.64 -42.95
N ASN A 559 29.78 9.25 -42.26
CA ASN A 559 29.97 10.57 -41.67
C ASN A 559 31.02 10.52 -40.55
N GLU A 560 31.54 11.68 -40.17
CA GLU A 560 32.49 11.77 -39.06
C GLU A 560 31.82 11.38 -37.73
N LYS A 561 32.57 10.69 -36.88
CA LYS A 561 32.13 10.35 -35.53
C LYS A 561 32.05 11.62 -34.68
N LEU A 562 30.86 11.91 -34.16
CA LEU A 562 30.60 13.10 -33.34
C LEU A 562 30.52 12.71 -31.86
N SER A 563 31.12 13.55 -31.01
CA SER A 563 30.86 13.52 -29.58
C SER A 563 29.53 14.23 -29.32
N VAL A 564 28.67 13.63 -28.49
CA VAL A 564 27.33 14.15 -28.25
C VAL A 564 26.98 14.22 -26.77
N THR A 565 26.13 15.19 -26.46
CA THR A 565 25.43 15.33 -25.18
C THR A 565 23.94 15.50 -25.44
N GLY A 566 23.09 15.17 -24.48
CA GLY A 566 21.66 15.28 -24.71
C GLY A 566 20.80 14.88 -23.54
N ILE A 567 19.50 14.79 -23.81
CA ILE A 567 18.48 14.33 -22.88
C ILE A 567 17.68 13.22 -23.56
N GLY A 568 17.29 12.20 -22.82
CA GLY A 568 16.46 11.14 -23.36
C GLY A 568 15.28 10.75 -22.49
N TYR A 569 14.48 9.84 -23.04
CA TYR A 569 13.30 9.22 -22.44
C TYR A 569 13.31 7.72 -22.72
N LEU A 570 12.84 6.92 -21.77
CA LEU A 570 12.88 5.46 -21.83
C LEU A 570 11.56 4.86 -21.35
N GLU A 571 10.97 4.03 -22.20
CA GLU A 571 9.78 3.25 -21.88
C GLU A 571 9.90 1.81 -22.39
N LYS A 572 8.96 0.98 -21.97
CA LYS A 572 8.89 -0.44 -22.29
C LYS A 572 7.46 -0.87 -22.54
N ASP A 573 7.26 -1.63 -23.61
CA ASP A 573 6.00 -2.27 -23.95
C ASP A 573 6.15 -3.78 -24.08
N TRP A 574 5.14 -4.52 -23.63
CA TRP A 574 5.08 -5.98 -23.82
C TRP A 574 3.64 -6.49 -23.86
N GLY A 575 3.42 -7.65 -24.46
CA GLY A 575 2.08 -8.23 -24.60
C GLY A 575 1.96 -9.07 -25.85
N TYR A 576 0.78 -9.09 -26.47
CA TYR A 576 0.54 -9.84 -27.71
C TYR A 576 0.20 -8.96 -28.93
N SER A 577 -0.19 -7.69 -28.74
CA SER A 577 -0.45 -6.72 -29.81
C SER A 577 -0.51 -5.30 -29.26
N PHE A 578 -0.32 -4.28 -30.08
CA PHE A 578 -0.72 -2.92 -29.71
C PHE A 578 -2.24 -2.72 -29.73
N PRO A 579 -2.77 -1.73 -28.98
CA PRO A 579 -4.18 -1.34 -29.01
C PRO A 579 -4.68 -1.04 -30.42
N SER A 580 -5.99 -1.20 -30.67
CA SER A 580 -6.56 -0.88 -32.00
C SER A 580 -6.60 0.62 -32.30
N LEU A 581 -6.52 1.46 -31.26
CA LEU A 581 -6.39 2.91 -31.37
C LEU A 581 -5.64 3.44 -30.14
N TRP A 582 -4.80 4.44 -30.35
CA TRP A 582 -4.14 5.17 -29.28
C TRP A 582 -3.69 6.56 -29.72
N ILE A 583 -3.49 7.42 -28.73
CA ILE A 583 -2.77 8.68 -28.81
C ILE A 583 -1.66 8.56 -27.78
N TRP A 584 -0.41 8.79 -28.15
CA TRP A 584 0.72 8.79 -27.21
C TRP A 584 1.55 10.02 -27.46
N GLY A 585 2.07 10.63 -26.40
CA GLY A 585 2.96 11.78 -26.54
C GLY A 585 3.91 11.96 -25.38
N GLN A 586 5.09 12.49 -25.70
CA GLN A 586 6.18 12.66 -24.75
C GLN A 586 6.95 13.95 -25.01
N ALA A 587 7.28 14.67 -23.94
CA ALA A 587 8.16 15.83 -23.99
C ALA A 587 8.95 16.06 -22.69
N ASN A 588 10.24 16.36 -22.80
CA ASN A 588 11.13 16.63 -21.67
C ASN A 588 12.18 17.72 -21.96
N GLN A 589 11.95 18.50 -23.01
CA GLN A 589 12.71 19.70 -23.35
C GLN A 589 11.75 20.88 -23.53
N TRP A 590 12.20 22.06 -23.11
CA TRP A 590 11.34 23.24 -22.96
C TRP A 590 12.10 24.47 -23.44
N LYS A 591 11.40 25.41 -24.08
CA LYS A 591 12.03 26.56 -24.75
C LYS A 591 12.70 27.53 -23.77
N ASN A 592 12.07 27.79 -22.63
CA ASN A 592 12.51 28.80 -21.65
C ASN A 592 12.62 28.27 -20.21
N LEU A 593 12.71 26.96 -20.01
CA LEU A 593 12.82 26.39 -18.66
C LEU A 593 14.24 26.64 -18.09
N PRO A 594 14.37 27.22 -16.88
CA PRO A 594 15.66 27.40 -16.23
C PRO A 594 16.37 26.07 -15.97
N SER A 595 17.70 26.06 -16.02
CA SER A 595 18.52 24.86 -15.75
C SER A 595 18.37 24.31 -14.33
N THR A 596 17.87 25.11 -13.38
CA THR A 596 17.58 24.71 -12.01
C THR A 596 16.21 24.05 -11.84
N SER A 597 15.41 24.00 -12.90
CA SER A 597 14.06 23.41 -12.90
C SER A 597 14.03 22.13 -13.72
N SER A 598 13.13 21.22 -13.34
CA SER A 598 12.83 20.02 -14.12
C SER A 598 11.36 20.05 -14.54
N ALA A 599 11.10 19.60 -15.76
CA ALA A 599 9.76 19.24 -16.17
C ALA A 599 9.81 18.11 -17.21
N SER A 600 8.87 17.18 -17.13
CA SER A 600 8.71 16.10 -18.11
C SER A 600 7.26 15.67 -18.21
N LEU A 601 6.79 15.44 -19.42
CA LEU A 601 5.42 15.07 -19.76
C LEU A 601 5.41 13.73 -20.50
N PHE A 602 4.52 12.86 -20.05
CA PHE A 602 4.09 11.66 -20.74
C PHE A 602 2.55 11.62 -20.70
N PHE A 603 1.93 11.30 -21.83
CA PHE A 603 0.52 10.96 -21.89
C PHE A 603 0.25 9.85 -22.89
N SER A 604 -0.77 9.04 -22.59
CA SER A 604 -1.31 8.03 -23.49
C SER A 604 -2.81 7.91 -23.30
N PHE A 605 -3.55 7.81 -24.40
CA PHE A 605 -4.97 7.49 -24.46
C PHE A 605 -5.14 6.28 -25.35
N ALA A 606 -5.91 5.27 -24.96
CA ALA A 606 -6.08 4.06 -25.76
C ALA A 606 -7.45 3.42 -25.58
N SER A 607 -7.85 2.63 -26.58
CA SER A 607 -8.95 1.68 -26.41
C SER A 607 -8.41 0.39 -25.82
N ILE A 608 -8.79 0.10 -24.59
CA ILE A 608 -8.31 -1.07 -23.87
C ILE A 608 -9.34 -2.20 -24.06
N PRO A 609 -8.96 -3.33 -24.68
CA PRO A 609 -9.82 -4.50 -24.72
C PRO A 609 -9.96 -5.11 -23.33
N TRP A 610 -11.16 -5.59 -23.03
CA TRP A 610 -11.53 -6.22 -21.78
C TRP A 610 -12.22 -7.55 -22.01
N HIS A 611 -12.43 -8.30 -20.94
CA HIS A 611 -13.11 -9.59 -21.00
C HIS A 611 -14.50 -9.48 -21.64
N PHE A 612 -14.92 -10.56 -22.32
CA PHE A 612 -16.19 -10.66 -23.05
C PHE A 612 -16.36 -9.66 -24.21
N ASN A 613 -15.26 -9.31 -24.90
CA ASN A 613 -15.25 -8.40 -26.05
C ASN A 613 -15.75 -6.98 -25.73
N ILE A 614 -15.69 -6.58 -24.46
CA ILE A 614 -15.95 -5.20 -24.04
C ILE A 614 -14.68 -4.38 -24.28
N LYS A 615 -14.81 -3.11 -24.65
CA LYS A 615 -13.70 -2.16 -24.72
C LYS A 615 -14.03 -0.96 -23.83
N PHE A 616 -13.01 -0.36 -23.23
CA PHE A 616 -13.18 0.90 -22.52
C PHE A 616 -12.08 1.91 -22.91
N PRO A 617 -12.36 3.21 -22.88
CA PRO A 617 -11.35 4.24 -23.06
C PRO A 617 -10.49 4.34 -21.79
N GLY A 618 -9.17 4.18 -21.93
CA GLY A 618 -8.21 4.35 -20.85
C GLY A 618 -7.21 5.45 -21.18
N PHE A 619 -6.68 6.10 -20.15
CA PHE A 619 -5.61 7.08 -20.28
C PHE A 619 -4.66 7.06 -19.08
N LEU A 620 -3.41 7.36 -19.38
CA LEU A 620 -2.32 7.53 -18.43
C LEU A 620 -1.64 8.87 -18.72
N ILE A 621 -1.52 9.74 -17.74
CA ILE A 621 -0.85 11.04 -17.89
C ILE A 621 0.00 11.26 -16.66
N VAL A 622 1.27 11.55 -16.87
CA VAL A 622 2.21 11.90 -15.81
C VAL A 622 2.94 13.16 -16.23
N PHE A 623 2.84 14.19 -15.38
CA PHE A 623 3.59 15.41 -15.53
C PHE A 623 4.48 15.60 -14.30
N GLU A 624 5.78 15.68 -14.51
CA GLU A 624 6.74 16.05 -13.47
C GLU A 624 7.04 17.55 -13.60
N TYR A 625 7.10 18.24 -12.46
CA TYR A 625 7.61 19.60 -12.36
C TYR A 625 8.35 19.79 -11.03
N ASN A 626 9.62 20.20 -11.08
CA ASN A 626 10.51 20.40 -9.93
C ASN A 626 10.50 19.23 -8.94
N HIS A 627 10.64 18.00 -9.46
CA HIS A 627 10.64 16.72 -8.76
C HIS A 627 9.30 16.34 -8.09
N GLN A 628 8.22 17.06 -8.39
CA GLN A 628 6.87 16.69 -8.00
C GLN A 628 6.14 16.03 -9.16
N PHE A 629 5.53 14.86 -8.92
CA PHE A 629 4.79 14.09 -9.92
C PHE A 629 3.28 14.32 -9.79
N TYR A 630 2.66 14.82 -10.86
CA TYR A 630 1.22 14.97 -11.01
C TYR A 630 0.71 13.86 -11.94
N ARG A 631 -0.15 12.98 -11.42
CA ARG A 631 -0.69 11.84 -12.18
C ARG A 631 -2.17 12.03 -12.45
N PHE A 632 -2.52 11.94 -13.72
CA PHE A 632 -3.90 11.96 -14.17
C PHE A 632 -4.20 10.69 -14.95
N ASN A 633 -4.67 9.66 -14.24
CA ASN A 633 -4.86 8.32 -14.80
C ASN A 633 -6.31 7.86 -14.62
N SER A 634 -6.81 7.03 -15.54
CA SER A 634 -8.18 6.50 -15.42
C SER A 634 -8.43 5.75 -14.11
N TYR A 635 -7.43 5.00 -13.62
CA TYR A 635 -7.55 4.26 -12.34
C TYR A 635 -7.50 5.18 -11.10
N LEU A 636 -7.05 6.43 -11.27
CA LEU A 636 -7.11 7.47 -10.22
C LEU A 636 -8.40 8.29 -10.29
N GLN A 637 -9.34 7.92 -11.19
CA GLN A 637 -10.58 8.65 -11.42
C GLN A 637 -10.35 10.11 -11.84
N SER A 638 -9.23 10.38 -12.50
CA SER A 638 -9.00 11.66 -13.14
C SER A 638 -10.03 11.89 -14.24
N ILE A 639 -10.28 13.16 -14.54
CA ILE A 639 -11.41 13.57 -15.37
C ILE A 639 -10.86 14.31 -16.58
N ILE A 640 -11.03 13.71 -17.75
CA ILE A 640 -10.68 14.34 -19.04
C ILE A 640 -11.82 15.23 -19.49
N ASN A 641 -11.47 16.44 -19.91
CA ASN A 641 -12.34 17.40 -20.55
C ASN A 641 -11.73 17.85 -21.90
N ASP A 642 -12.59 18.13 -22.88
CA ASP A 642 -12.22 18.74 -24.16
C ASP A 642 -11.07 18.04 -24.92
N LEU A 643 -11.00 16.70 -24.90
CA LEU A 643 -10.06 15.96 -25.76
C LEU A 643 -10.46 16.13 -27.24
N SER A 644 -9.72 16.97 -27.96
CA SER A 644 -9.91 17.24 -29.39
C SER A 644 -8.70 16.76 -30.18
N VAL A 645 -8.95 16.05 -31.29
CA VAL A 645 -7.90 15.51 -32.15
C VAL A 645 -8.27 15.72 -33.62
N ASN A 646 -7.32 16.22 -34.41
CA ASN A 646 -7.42 16.29 -35.85
C ASN A 646 -6.25 15.52 -36.49
N ASN A 647 -6.54 14.30 -36.96
CA ASN A 647 -5.54 13.42 -37.58
C ASN A 647 -4.95 13.97 -38.88
N GLN A 648 -5.58 14.96 -39.54
CA GLN A 648 -5.05 15.55 -40.77
C GLN A 648 -4.01 16.63 -40.50
N THR A 649 -4.18 17.37 -39.40
CA THR A 649 -3.30 18.48 -39.01
C THR A 649 -2.38 18.13 -37.85
N ASN A 650 -2.49 16.90 -37.31
CA ASN A 650 -1.84 16.45 -36.08
C ASN A 650 -2.12 17.36 -34.88
N GLN A 651 -3.26 18.05 -34.88
CA GLN A 651 -3.67 18.90 -33.77
C GLN A 651 -4.30 18.06 -32.66
N LEU A 652 -3.80 18.20 -31.45
CA LEU A 652 -4.30 17.60 -30.22
C LEU A 652 -4.50 18.70 -29.19
N SER A 653 -5.60 18.65 -28.44
CA SER A 653 -5.80 19.47 -27.25
C SER A 653 -6.57 18.67 -26.22
N PHE A 654 -6.19 18.75 -24.96
CA PHE A 654 -6.97 18.17 -23.87
C PHE A 654 -6.75 18.93 -22.56
N THR A 655 -7.75 18.84 -21.69
CA THR A 655 -7.68 19.30 -20.32
C THR A 655 -7.98 18.13 -19.39
N VAL A 656 -7.23 17.99 -18.30
CA VAL A 656 -7.45 16.94 -17.31
C VAL A 656 -7.42 17.48 -15.89
N TYR A 657 -8.29 16.93 -15.05
CA TYR A 657 -8.39 17.25 -13.62
C TYR A 657 -8.09 16.01 -12.78
N ASP A 658 -7.47 16.21 -11.62
CA ASP A 658 -7.46 15.15 -10.60
C ASP A 658 -8.85 14.97 -9.98
N VAL A 659 -9.06 13.83 -9.32
CA VAL A 659 -10.38 13.45 -8.77
C VAL A 659 -10.90 14.43 -7.70
N LEU A 660 -10.01 15.16 -7.04
CA LEU A 660 -10.35 16.14 -6.00
C LEU A 660 -10.45 17.56 -6.58
N PHE A 661 -10.25 17.73 -7.89
CA PHE A 661 -10.17 19.02 -8.56
C PHE A 661 -9.17 19.96 -7.89
N GLN A 662 -8.01 19.45 -7.47
CA GLN A 662 -6.94 20.28 -6.89
C GLN A 662 -5.99 20.81 -7.94
N HIS A 663 -5.80 20.07 -9.02
CA HIS A 663 -4.89 20.39 -10.11
C HIS A 663 -5.59 20.18 -11.45
N LYS A 664 -5.20 21.03 -12.40
CA LYS A 664 -5.59 20.98 -13.80
C LYS A 664 -4.34 20.94 -14.65
N LEU A 665 -4.28 20.04 -15.62
CA LEU A 665 -3.26 20.03 -16.66
C LEU A 665 -3.94 20.25 -18.01
N HIS A 666 -3.46 21.25 -18.76
CA HIS A 666 -3.86 21.51 -20.13
C HIS A 666 -2.67 21.28 -21.05
N VAL A 667 -2.90 20.55 -22.14
CA VAL A 667 -1.89 20.28 -23.17
C VAL A 667 -2.52 20.52 -24.52
N SER A 668 -1.85 21.28 -25.37
CA SER A 668 -2.25 21.47 -26.76
C SER A 668 -1.04 21.43 -27.69
N THR A 669 -1.25 20.97 -28.92
CA THR A 669 -0.22 21.03 -29.95
C THR A 669 -0.22 22.39 -30.63
N TYR A 670 0.96 22.90 -30.92
CA TYR A 670 1.18 24.02 -31.81
C TYR A 670 2.01 23.55 -33.01
N CYS A 671 1.56 23.85 -34.22
CA CYS A 671 2.28 23.58 -35.47
C CYS A 671 2.56 24.92 -36.17
N ASP A 672 3.75 25.08 -36.77
CA ASP A 672 4.00 26.22 -37.65
C ASP A 672 3.33 25.97 -39.00
N GLU A 673 2.35 26.79 -39.38
CA GLU A 673 1.52 26.62 -40.59
C GLU A 673 2.34 26.63 -41.90
N SER A 674 3.59 27.07 -41.85
CA SER A 674 4.46 27.21 -43.01
C SER A 674 5.28 25.95 -43.36
N GLU A 675 5.29 24.92 -42.52
CA GLU A 675 6.14 23.72 -42.70
C GLU A 675 5.37 22.39 -42.56
N TYR A 676 5.70 21.40 -43.40
CA TYR A 676 5.07 20.08 -43.39
C TYR A 676 5.56 19.22 -42.22
N VAL A 677 4.66 18.79 -41.33
CA VAL A 677 4.95 17.83 -40.27
C VAL A 677 5.06 16.43 -40.89
N SER A 678 6.27 15.88 -40.90
CA SER A 678 6.55 14.53 -41.40
C SER A 678 6.58 13.52 -40.25
N ASN A 679 6.34 12.24 -40.55
CA ASN A 679 6.40 11.15 -39.60
C ASN A 679 7.29 10.02 -40.12
N ALA A 680 7.93 9.30 -39.19
CA ALA A 680 8.56 8.03 -39.46
C ALA A 680 7.52 6.91 -39.34
N LEU A 681 7.45 6.01 -40.33
CA LEU A 681 6.57 4.86 -40.26
C LEU A 681 7.29 3.67 -39.62
N LEU A 682 6.96 3.33 -38.37
CA LEU A 682 7.61 2.30 -37.58
C LEU A 682 6.89 0.95 -37.66
N TYR A 683 7.65 -0.12 -37.35
CA TYR A 683 7.12 -1.46 -37.15
C TYR A 683 6.52 -1.59 -35.74
N GLY A 684 5.25 -1.99 -35.65
CA GLY A 684 4.56 -2.28 -34.39
C GLY A 684 3.99 -3.71 -34.36
N PRO A 685 3.72 -4.25 -33.17
CA PRO A 685 3.11 -5.56 -33.02
C PRO A 685 1.61 -5.53 -33.33
N ARG A 686 1.16 -6.41 -34.22
CA ARG A 686 -0.26 -6.58 -34.57
C ARG A 686 -0.60 -8.06 -34.69
N ASN A 687 -1.46 -8.56 -33.80
CA ASN A 687 -1.91 -9.96 -33.78
C ASN A 687 -0.77 -11.00 -33.93
N GLY A 688 0.38 -10.74 -33.29
CA GLY A 688 1.56 -11.62 -33.34
C GLY A 688 2.47 -11.51 -34.55
N GLY A 689 2.24 -10.53 -35.43
CA GLY A 689 3.22 -10.07 -36.42
C GLY A 689 3.86 -8.74 -36.02
N MET A 690 4.98 -8.39 -36.65
CA MET A 690 5.53 -7.03 -36.66
C MET A 690 5.20 -6.40 -38.03
N GLU A 691 4.39 -5.36 -38.04
CA GLU A 691 3.87 -4.70 -39.25
C GLU A 691 4.22 -3.21 -39.25
N LYS A 692 4.48 -2.62 -40.42
CA LYS A 692 4.85 -1.21 -40.57
C LYS A 692 3.60 -0.33 -40.64
N PHE A 693 3.13 0.23 -39.51
CA PHE A 693 1.89 1.02 -39.44
C PHE A 693 1.85 2.13 -38.38
N VAL A 694 2.88 2.25 -37.53
CA VAL A 694 2.91 3.25 -36.47
C VAL A 694 3.49 4.55 -37.05
N HIS A 695 2.70 5.62 -37.03
CA HIS A 695 3.15 6.94 -37.51
C HIS A 695 3.73 7.73 -36.33
N GLU A 696 5.06 7.73 -36.22
CA GLU A 696 5.79 8.43 -35.18
C GLU A 696 6.19 9.83 -35.66
N ILE A 697 5.67 10.87 -35.00
CA ILE A 697 6.01 12.27 -35.29
C ILE A 697 7.15 12.69 -34.37
N LEU A 698 8.32 12.98 -34.95
CA LEU A 698 9.48 13.50 -34.23
C LEU A 698 9.55 15.01 -34.40
N GLY A 699 9.63 15.75 -33.28
CA GLY A 699 9.28 17.16 -33.14
C GLY A 699 10.10 18.23 -33.90
N ARG A 700 10.24 18.13 -35.22
CA ARG A 700 10.46 19.30 -36.07
C ARG A 700 9.11 19.90 -36.44
N ASN A 701 8.84 21.11 -35.97
CA ASN A 701 7.67 21.95 -36.32
C ASN A 701 6.34 21.58 -35.68
N ILE A 702 6.37 20.71 -34.67
CA ILE A 702 5.25 20.48 -33.76
C ILE A 702 5.75 20.61 -32.32
N TYR A 703 4.94 21.22 -31.47
CA TYR A 703 5.27 21.56 -30.09
C TYR A 703 4.09 21.23 -29.18
N PHE A 704 4.35 21.04 -27.89
CA PHE A 704 3.28 21.01 -26.89
C PHE A 704 3.30 22.32 -26.08
N ASP A 705 2.19 23.06 -26.07
CA ASP A 705 1.95 24.10 -25.09
C ASP A 705 1.29 23.45 -23.87
N VAL A 706 1.97 23.52 -22.72
CA VAL A 706 1.60 22.80 -21.50
C VAL A 706 1.37 23.81 -20.37
N GLN A 707 0.25 23.69 -19.67
CA GLN A 707 -0.08 24.49 -18.50
C GLN A 707 -0.55 23.59 -17.35
N LEU A 708 0.13 23.66 -16.21
CA LEU A 708 -0.31 23.07 -14.95
C LEU A 708 -0.81 24.19 -14.03
N SER A 709 -2.00 24.01 -13.49
CA SER A 709 -2.63 24.95 -12.56
C SER A 709 -3.06 24.26 -11.28
N LYS A 710 -2.97 24.98 -10.15
CA LYS A 710 -3.63 24.64 -8.90
C LYS A 710 -4.99 25.32 -8.83
N ILE A 711 -5.98 24.58 -8.38
CA ILE A 711 -7.36 25.02 -8.30
C ILE A 711 -7.68 25.41 -6.87
N PHE A 712 -8.37 26.54 -6.71
CA PHE A 712 -8.90 27.00 -5.44
C PHE A 712 -10.39 27.24 -5.54
N LYS A 713 -11.10 26.97 -4.45
CA LYS A 713 -12.51 27.32 -4.30
C LYS A 713 -12.63 28.58 -3.46
N ASN A 714 -13.32 29.57 -4.00
CA ASN A 714 -13.70 30.77 -3.29
C ASN A 714 -15.22 30.80 -3.13
N GLU A 715 -15.69 30.61 -1.89
CA GLU A 715 -17.11 30.58 -1.55
C GLU A 715 -17.84 31.93 -1.75
N THR A 716 -17.10 33.00 -2.03
CA THR A 716 -17.66 34.35 -2.23
C THR A 716 -17.79 34.78 -3.70
N LEU A 717 -17.24 33.99 -4.64
CA LEU A 717 -17.32 34.27 -6.08
C LEU A 717 -18.48 33.48 -6.72
N ASN A 718 -19.71 33.98 -6.61
CA ASN A 718 -20.77 33.61 -7.56
C ASN A 718 -20.85 34.71 -8.61
N GLY A 719 -20.15 34.52 -9.73
CA GLY A 719 -20.14 35.48 -10.84
C GLY A 719 -21.00 35.02 -12.01
N ASP A 720 -21.56 35.98 -12.76
CA ASP A 720 -22.06 35.77 -14.13
C ASP A 720 -20.86 35.45 -15.04
N SER A 721 -20.50 34.17 -15.15
CA SER A 721 -19.52 33.66 -16.12
C SER A 721 -20.10 32.46 -16.85
N ASP A 722 -19.88 32.39 -18.16
CA ASP A 722 -20.27 31.24 -18.99
C ASP A 722 -19.35 30.02 -18.76
N ASP A 723 -18.24 30.22 -18.05
CA ASP A 723 -17.37 29.14 -17.57
C ASP A 723 -17.96 28.56 -16.27
N PRO A 724 -18.46 27.32 -16.28
CA PRO A 724 -19.09 26.72 -15.12
C PRO A 724 -18.11 26.53 -13.95
N PHE A 725 -16.80 26.53 -14.18
CA PHE A 725 -15.78 26.49 -13.13
C PHE A 725 -15.77 27.80 -12.33
N VAL A 726 -15.78 28.94 -13.04
CA VAL A 726 -15.84 30.28 -12.44
C VAL A 726 -17.22 30.55 -11.85
N GLN A 727 -18.29 30.06 -12.48
CA GLN A 727 -19.66 30.17 -11.99
C GLN A 727 -19.84 29.53 -10.61
N HIS A 728 -19.09 28.47 -10.31
CA HIS A 728 -19.12 27.78 -9.01
C HIS A 728 -18.01 28.24 -8.05
N GLY A 729 -17.40 29.39 -8.33
CA GLY A 729 -16.43 30.05 -7.45
C GLY A 729 -15.03 29.47 -7.48
N TYR A 730 -14.67 28.67 -8.49
CA TYR A 730 -13.30 28.19 -8.63
C TYR A 730 -12.44 29.18 -9.42
N TYR A 731 -11.18 29.32 -9.01
CA TYR A 731 -10.16 30.04 -9.75
C TYR A 731 -8.86 29.25 -9.77
N GLU A 732 -7.97 29.64 -10.68
CA GLU A 732 -6.75 28.88 -10.97
C GLU A 732 -5.50 29.73 -10.71
N GLU A 733 -4.50 29.11 -10.10
CA GLU A 733 -3.14 29.63 -10.01
C GLU A 733 -2.25 28.80 -10.94
N ILE A 734 -1.55 29.45 -11.87
CA ILE A 734 -0.65 28.76 -12.80
C ILE A 734 0.64 28.41 -12.07
N LEU A 735 0.95 27.11 -11.99
CA LEU A 735 2.18 26.59 -11.42
C LEU A 735 3.30 26.47 -12.47
N PHE A 736 2.91 26.09 -13.69
CA PHE A 736 3.80 25.89 -14.82
C PHE A 736 3.07 26.28 -16.11
N GLN A 737 3.74 26.99 -17.00
CA GLN A 737 3.28 27.24 -18.35
C GLN A 737 4.48 27.39 -19.27
N GLU A 738 4.64 26.46 -20.21
CA GLU A 738 5.72 26.54 -21.19
C GLU A 738 5.44 25.73 -22.45
N ARG A 739 6.20 26.05 -23.51
CA ARG A 739 6.27 25.29 -24.75
C ARG A 739 7.36 24.23 -24.71
N ALA A 740 6.95 22.98 -24.86
CA ALA A 740 7.84 21.85 -25.04
C ALA A 740 8.35 21.77 -26.49
N VAL A 741 9.63 21.48 -26.66
CA VAL A 741 10.32 21.30 -27.94
C VAL A 741 10.80 19.85 -28.08
N SER A 742 11.15 19.43 -29.30
CA SER A 742 11.65 18.07 -29.56
C SER A 742 10.69 16.99 -29.05
N ILE A 743 9.39 17.20 -29.24
CA ILE A 743 8.35 16.29 -28.75
C ILE A 743 8.34 14.98 -29.57
N ALA A 744 7.67 13.96 -29.04
CA ALA A 744 7.25 12.79 -29.82
C ALA A 744 5.72 12.64 -29.70
N LEU A 745 5.04 12.29 -30.78
CA LEU A 745 3.59 12.17 -30.85
C LEU A 745 3.17 11.07 -31.82
N GLU A 746 2.31 10.18 -31.35
CA GLU A 746 1.65 9.15 -32.14
C GLU A 746 0.14 9.33 -32.08
N ILE A 747 -0.53 9.25 -33.23
CA ILE A 747 -1.99 9.24 -33.32
C ILE A 747 -2.41 8.13 -34.27
N THR A 748 -3.02 7.07 -33.73
CA THR A 748 -3.41 5.88 -34.51
C THR A 748 -4.86 5.49 -34.26
N GLY A 749 -5.60 5.19 -35.34
CA GLY A 749 -6.97 4.66 -35.29
C GLY A 749 -8.08 5.73 -35.30
N ASP A 750 -9.32 5.31 -35.02
CA ASP A 750 -10.49 6.19 -34.94
C ASP A 750 -10.58 6.89 -33.57
N VAL A 751 -9.95 8.05 -33.50
CA VAL A 751 -9.92 8.90 -32.28
C VAL A 751 -11.27 9.52 -31.95
N ASN A 752 -12.22 9.61 -32.89
CA ASN A 752 -13.53 10.21 -32.62
C ASN A 752 -14.31 9.38 -31.60
N TRP A 753 -14.24 8.05 -31.70
CA TRP A 753 -14.84 7.17 -30.70
C TRP A 753 -14.25 7.41 -29.30
N LEU A 754 -12.92 7.57 -29.22
CA LEU A 754 -12.22 7.79 -27.95
C LEU A 754 -12.63 9.12 -27.31
N THR A 755 -12.63 10.20 -28.09
CA THR A 755 -13.11 11.51 -27.67
C THR A 755 -14.56 11.45 -27.18
N GLU A 756 -15.45 10.80 -27.92
CA GLU A 756 -16.87 10.72 -27.58
C GLU A 756 -17.13 9.91 -26.29
N GLU A 757 -16.44 8.79 -26.09
CA GLU A 757 -16.60 7.99 -24.86
C GLU A 757 -16.03 8.69 -23.62
N LEU A 758 -14.90 9.40 -23.75
CA LEU A 758 -14.36 10.21 -22.65
C LEU A 758 -15.25 11.42 -22.34
N ARG A 759 -15.82 12.06 -23.37
CA ARG A 759 -16.80 13.15 -23.22
C ARG A 759 -18.04 12.70 -22.45
N LYS A 760 -18.62 11.54 -22.78
CA LYS A 760 -19.74 10.95 -22.02
C LYS A 760 -19.38 10.70 -20.56
N THR A 761 -18.14 10.28 -20.30
CA THR A 761 -17.67 10.07 -18.92
C THR A 761 -17.65 11.40 -18.16
N TYR A 762 -17.19 12.48 -18.78
CA TYR A 762 -17.22 13.83 -18.21
C TYR A 762 -18.63 14.37 -17.95
N GLU A 763 -19.54 14.27 -18.93
CA GLU A 763 -20.93 14.77 -18.81
C GLU A 763 -21.70 14.12 -17.66
N ASN A 764 -21.37 12.87 -17.33
CA ASN A 764 -21.97 12.16 -16.21
C ASN A 764 -21.36 12.54 -14.84
N VAL A 765 -20.25 13.26 -14.83
CA VAL A 765 -19.49 13.65 -13.63
C VAL A 765 -19.70 15.13 -13.27
N TYR A 766 -20.16 15.96 -14.20
CA TYR A 766 -20.27 17.42 -14.04
C TYR A 766 -21.72 17.94 -13.88
N PRO A 767 -22.02 18.81 -12.89
CA PRO A 767 -21.73 18.65 -11.48
C PRO A 767 -23.05 18.37 -10.71
N TRP A 768 -23.01 17.59 -9.62
CA TRP A 768 -24.12 17.41 -8.66
C TRP A 768 -25.24 16.39 -8.94
N ASN A 769 -24.98 15.29 -9.66
CA ASN A 769 -25.82 14.08 -9.49
C ASN A 769 -25.01 12.95 -8.85
N PHE A 770 -24.87 13.02 -7.52
CA PHE A 770 -24.46 11.94 -6.60
C PHE A 770 -23.52 10.86 -7.21
N SER A 771 -22.24 11.20 -7.37
CA SER A 771 -21.27 10.29 -8.00
C SER A 771 -20.61 9.30 -7.04
N LEU A 772 -20.53 9.56 -5.72
CA LEU A 772 -19.86 8.61 -4.82
C LEU A 772 -20.61 7.26 -4.75
N ILE A 773 -21.94 7.29 -4.64
CA ILE A 773 -22.75 6.05 -4.53
C ILE A 773 -22.86 5.34 -5.89
N ARG A 774 -22.95 6.06 -7.01
CA ARG A 774 -23.00 5.44 -8.35
C ARG A 774 -21.65 4.91 -8.81
N SER A 775 -20.55 5.62 -8.54
CA SER A 775 -19.20 5.13 -8.82
C SER A 775 -18.86 3.94 -7.92
N LEU A 776 -19.25 3.97 -6.64
CA LEU A 776 -19.19 2.80 -5.76
C LEU A 776 -20.02 1.65 -6.34
N ILE A 777 -21.25 1.85 -6.80
CA ILE A 777 -22.08 0.78 -7.38
C ILE A 777 -21.49 0.23 -8.69
N GLN A 778 -20.89 1.06 -9.55
CA GLN A 778 -20.23 0.61 -10.78
C GLN A 778 -18.91 -0.12 -10.50
N TYR A 779 -18.14 0.37 -9.53
CA TYR A 779 -16.90 -0.23 -9.04
C TYR A 779 -17.17 -1.56 -8.32
N TYR A 780 -18.18 -1.62 -7.46
CA TYR A 780 -18.66 -2.85 -6.83
C TYR A 780 -19.26 -3.80 -7.86
N LYS A 781 -19.93 -3.35 -8.93
CA LYS A 781 -20.35 -4.25 -10.01
C LYS A 781 -19.16 -4.88 -10.71
N LEU A 782 -18.13 -4.12 -11.04
CA LEU A 782 -16.89 -4.62 -11.65
C LEU A 782 -16.14 -5.57 -10.72
N ILE A 783 -15.99 -5.22 -9.45
CA ILE A 783 -15.38 -6.08 -8.42
C ILE A 783 -16.20 -7.34 -8.19
N ILE A 784 -17.53 -7.24 -8.07
CA ILE A 784 -18.42 -8.39 -7.91
C ILE A 784 -18.34 -9.29 -9.15
N THR A 785 -18.30 -8.75 -10.36
CA THR A 785 -18.11 -9.57 -11.56
C THR A 785 -16.72 -10.21 -11.61
N SER A 786 -15.67 -9.52 -11.16
CA SER A 786 -14.31 -10.06 -11.09
C SER A 786 -14.18 -11.12 -9.99
N ILE A 787 -14.80 -10.91 -8.83
CA ILE A 787 -14.87 -11.89 -7.73
C ILE A 787 -15.69 -13.11 -8.15
N ILE A 788 -16.84 -12.92 -8.80
CA ILE A 788 -17.63 -14.02 -9.37
C ILE A 788 -16.82 -14.78 -10.43
N SER A 789 -16.06 -14.08 -11.27
CA SER A 789 -15.19 -14.71 -12.27
C SER A 789 -14.07 -15.51 -11.62
N VAL A 790 -13.42 -14.98 -10.58
CA VAL A 790 -12.39 -15.69 -9.79
C VAL A 790 -12.98 -16.89 -9.05
N ILE A 791 -14.19 -16.76 -8.48
CA ILE A 791 -14.91 -17.87 -7.83
C ILE A 791 -15.30 -18.94 -8.86
N ILE A 792 -15.76 -18.55 -10.05
CA ILE A 792 -16.09 -19.50 -11.13
C ILE A 792 -14.84 -20.22 -11.63
N ILE A 793 -13.74 -19.49 -11.84
CA ILE A 793 -12.44 -20.06 -12.24
C ILE A 793 -11.93 -21.02 -11.15
N TRP A 794 -12.04 -20.64 -9.88
CA TRP A 794 -11.66 -21.49 -8.76
C TRP A 794 -12.54 -22.73 -8.64
N LEU A 795 -13.86 -22.61 -8.77
CA LEU A 795 -14.79 -23.75 -8.80
C LEU A 795 -14.52 -24.67 -10.00
N PHE A 796 -14.06 -24.12 -11.13
CA PHE A 796 -13.61 -24.90 -12.28
C PHE A 796 -12.30 -25.64 -11.98
N LEU A 797 -11.31 -24.98 -11.37
CA LEU A 797 -10.02 -25.58 -11.03
C LEU A 797 -10.12 -26.64 -9.92
N VAL A 798 -11.04 -26.47 -8.97
CA VAL A 798 -11.32 -27.44 -7.90
C VAL A 798 -12.08 -28.67 -8.41
N LYS A 799 -12.83 -28.55 -9.51
CA LYS A 799 -13.55 -29.67 -10.13
C LYS A 799 -12.66 -30.53 -11.06
N TYR A 800 -11.48 -30.02 -11.43
CA TYR A 800 -10.50 -30.69 -12.30
C TYR A 800 -9.22 -31.15 -11.56
N ARG A 801 -9.22 -31.06 -10.23
CA ARG A 801 -8.38 -31.88 -9.33
C ARG A 801 -9.25 -32.93 -8.67
#